data_AF-A0A1Q9NE59-F1
#
_entry.id   AF-A0A1Q9NE59-F1
#
_cell.length_a   1.000
_cell.length_b   1.000
_cell.length_c   1.000
_cell.angle_alpha   90.00
_cell.angle_beta   90.00
_cell.angle_gamma   90.00
#
_symmetry.space_group_name_H-M   'P 1'
#
loop_
_entity.id
_entity.type
_entity.pdbx_description
1 polymer ?
#
loop_
_entity_poly.entity_id
_entity_poly.type
_entity_poly.pdbx_seq_one_letter_code
_entity_poly.pdbx_strand_id
1 'polypeptide(L)'
;MPLFPKDLIEDPSKHLDFMTSTNFEGQFFERKEILNNRNSFDRVSKHIMRTASGFANSNREGGLIILGIDDEGNIIGVKSIAEQGLNSIFQIFRKLKNLTFTNQNFNYTNINEEEDFIILVYIDHTTDAICETLEDFPRSWKRVGVQNMALSFQELEALKRNKGIINFESQTCIEFQDNDLHSEIYKQFEKDFLDRRDSQFEYSKLEILRNIGAITSQNNILYFTKSGYLYFSYNPRSIIASSFVRLLKYDCNLEDWRANNNQPIFDRDFDGPIINIIRDVRKFILDAAYFRTLYKRDANGGFVNELEYPSVVVDEAIVNAIIHRDYAINVPIECIAFKDAFIVKSPGNIPQTAPKSFTLDEISLESIPRNPKIVEWTRYMKDERGMTFIRSLSEGTRTMRMKMEEFDLPPPKYKNESFTKVILYNNFADREKRYSLKPELEQNQFANLFQLSVPEDFKTDDRHQTKRSLLLALRDVLEGNEWSIDGLYYSRLYAYRDDDNIGIESDFERVFKLYNIHEFQIKEYDQNYYLSFDYRVRIKNQVDLQELIKYFENNYFLGKNVKVRLGDSLEIAKLKTYNQGSSVVNFADVNDVDEISTTSIIPELNYRDINKVLKKKNIRVDLDKLLKSHSMLFHKNAAKIRADKILLTAKILQDRIFPIRIDKTEVRLNSNPKLFLKPSSASFSGKITPLTVYHDLSEPYVVFHTGQISQNILNGITRFGSYEKDANDIEIIPLSITKYKLEMKELIVRLIVGKYKYRGSERTFGTRFKYEKIFTVDDIKDMYNLVLDLIQKNPDWKGDKDISRIFLVYLPEEVYPKTDYQSPYYSIKKLLLGIGIPSQMVSRKTILSMDWKDLNLALNIVAKCKTIPWVLPDELPDVDFFIGLSYTSKKFETIKRYMGYANVFNQYGRWQLYQGNPETFDYEDRHKFFGDLVRETLDKIQLSETPSIVFHYSSKFSRKDIEIMWSAAKSIRPNGKYTFIWINTTHNIRLFDTSAQTDGSLSRGSFVITSPYQFYLSTTGYNIYSKAMGTPLPLEVNVYSLTLDHPPNLKIIAKQILYLTKLNWASSKSLSRLPVTIKYAKDIAKLSSIFIHKGQNLEIHKVLQETPWFI
;
A
#
# COMPACT_ATOMS: atom_id res chain seq x y z
N MET A 1 -26.42 -24.82 41.86
CA MET A 1 -25.38 -23.89 42.36
C MET A 1 -24.29 -24.73 43.02
N PRO A 2 -23.00 -24.43 42.85
CA PRO A 2 -21.97 -25.02 43.70
C PRO A 2 -22.22 -24.59 45.15
N LEU A 3 -22.14 -25.54 46.08
CA LEU A 3 -22.32 -25.30 47.52
C LEU A 3 -21.00 -24.73 48.07
N PHE A 4 -20.99 -23.54 48.67
CA PHE A 4 -19.75 -22.93 49.17
C PHE A 4 -19.42 -23.45 50.59
N PRO A 5 -18.13 -23.54 50.97
CA PRO A 5 -17.75 -24.00 52.31
C PRO A 5 -18.34 -23.18 53.46
N LYS A 6 -18.61 -21.90 53.20
CA LYS A 6 -19.24 -20.99 54.15
C LYS A 6 -20.72 -21.28 54.37
N ASP A 7 -21.43 -21.75 53.35
CA ASP A 7 -22.85 -22.12 53.45
C ASP A 7 -23.05 -23.33 54.38
N LEU A 8 -22.12 -24.30 54.35
CA LEU A 8 -22.16 -25.48 55.22
C LEU A 8 -21.94 -25.17 56.69
N ILE A 9 -21.05 -24.23 57.02
CA ILE A 9 -20.79 -23.90 58.42
C ILE A 9 -21.89 -23.03 59.00
N GLU A 10 -22.55 -22.18 58.18
CA GLU A 10 -23.65 -21.32 58.62
C GLU A 10 -24.96 -22.09 58.88
N ASP A 11 -25.26 -23.14 58.09
CA ASP A 11 -26.43 -24.02 58.32
C ASP A 11 -26.10 -25.52 58.12
N PRO A 12 -25.36 -26.14 59.05
CA PRO A 12 -24.92 -27.53 58.90
C PRO A 12 -26.07 -28.54 58.82
N SER A 13 -27.22 -28.21 59.44
CA SER A 13 -28.38 -29.08 59.53
C SER A 13 -29.02 -29.42 58.18
N LYS A 14 -29.01 -28.46 57.24
CA LYS A 14 -29.57 -28.64 55.89
C LYS A 14 -28.64 -29.36 54.91
N HIS A 15 -27.39 -29.57 55.28
CA HIS A 15 -26.34 -30.06 54.38
C HIS A 15 -25.71 -31.39 54.84
N LEU A 16 -26.35 -32.09 55.78
CA LEU A 16 -25.86 -33.34 56.34
C LEU A 16 -25.68 -34.46 55.31
N ASP A 17 -26.65 -34.62 54.39
CA ASP A 17 -26.58 -35.63 53.31
C ASP A 17 -25.35 -35.40 52.40
N PHE A 18 -24.93 -34.15 52.24
CA PHE A 18 -23.74 -33.80 51.46
C PHE A 18 -22.46 -34.09 52.25
N MET A 19 -22.41 -33.74 53.55
CA MET A 19 -21.25 -33.98 54.43
C MET A 19 -20.91 -35.48 54.60
N THR A 20 -21.94 -36.33 54.54
CA THR A 20 -21.83 -37.79 54.67
C THR A 20 -21.72 -38.51 53.32
N SER A 21 -21.85 -37.80 52.19
CA SER A 21 -21.75 -38.42 50.87
C SER A 21 -20.34 -38.93 50.54
N THR A 22 -20.23 -39.89 49.62
CA THR A 22 -18.95 -40.49 49.19
C THR A 22 -18.08 -39.54 48.35
N ASN A 23 -18.65 -38.46 47.79
CA ASN A 23 -17.95 -37.50 46.93
C ASN A 23 -17.68 -36.15 47.65
N PHE A 24 -17.66 -36.14 48.98
CA PHE A 24 -17.48 -34.91 49.76
C PHE A 24 -16.07 -34.31 49.59
N GLU A 25 -15.02 -35.12 49.62
CA GLU A 25 -13.64 -34.62 49.60
C GLU A 25 -13.25 -34.04 48.24
N GLY A 26 -12.55 -32.90 48.25
CA GLY A 26 -12.13 -32.26 47.02
C GLY A 26 -11.30 -31.00 47.24
N GLN A 27 -11.42 -30.07 46.29
CA GLN A 27 -10.66 -28.81 46.31
C GLN A 27 -10.98 -27.97 47.56
N PHE A 28 -12.22 -27.99 48.06
CA PHE A 28 -12.70 -27.09 49.12
C PHE A 28 -13.09 -27.79 50.43
N PHE A 29 -13.14 -29.13 50.42
CA PHE A 29 -13.73 -29.92 51.49
C PHE A 29 -12.81 -31.07 51.89
N GLU A 30 -12.70 -31.32 53.19
CA GLU A 30 -11.93 -32.41 53.79
C GLU A 30 -12.69 -32.93 55.02
N ARG A 31 -12.73 -34.24 55.24
CA ARG A 31 -13.24 -34.83 56.48
C ARG A 31 -12.18 -35.69 57.13
N LYS A 32 -12.22 -35.87 58.45
CA LYS A 32 -11.37 -36.84 59.14
C LYS A 32 -11.95 -37.36 60.45
N GLU A 33 -11.83 -38.67 60.63
CA GLU A 33 -12.02 -39.32 61.91
C GLU A 33 -10.84 -38.99 62.84
N ILE A 34 -11.12 -38.78 64.13
CA ILE A 34 -10.10 -38.64 65.16
C ILE A 34 -10.14 -39.86 66.07
N LEU A 35 -9.15 -40.72 65.91
CA LEU A 35 -8.97 -41.92 66.74
C LEU A 35 -8.15 -41.62 68.00
N ASN A 36 -8.53 -42.21 69.13
CA ASN A 36 -7.85 -42.06 70.43
C ASN A 36 -6.57 -42.93 70.53
N ASN A 37 -5.67 -42.79 69.54
CA ASN A 37 -4.38 -43.48 69.45
C ASN A 37 -3.29 -42.46 69.07
N ARG A 38 -2.22 -42.36 69.86
CA ARG A 38 -1.11 -41.40 69.66
C ARG A 38 -0.52 -41.41 68.24
N ASN A 39 -0.33 -42.58 67.63
CA ASN A 39 0.26 -42.66 66.28
C ASN A 39 -0.72 -42.20 65.20
N SER A 40 -2.01 -42.52 65.35
CA SER A 40 -3.06 -42.05 64.45
C SER A 40 -3.24 -40.53 64.57
N PHE A 41 -3.22 -40.04 65.81
CA PHE A 41 -3.36 -38.63 66.13
C PHE A 41 -2.27 -37.76 65.51
N ASP A 42 -0.99 -38.15 65.55
CA ASP A 42 0.11 -37.40 64.91
C ASP A 42 -0.02 -37.38 63.37
N ARG A 43 -0.46 -38.48 62.76
CA ARG A 43 -0.69 -38.57 61.31
C ARG A 43 -1.84 -37.65 60.86
N VAL A 44 -2.97 -37.70 61.56
CA VAL A 44 -4.14 -36.84 61.31
C VAL A 44 -3.76 -35.37 61.53
N SER A 45 -2.98 -35.09 62.58
CA SER A 45 -2.51 -33.73 62.88
C SER A 45 -1.68 -33.12 61.75
N LYS A 46 -0.71 -33.87 61.22
CA LYS A 46 0.12 -33.42 60.08
C LYS A 46 -0.71 -33.24 58.81
N HIS A 47 -1.73 -34.07 58.59
CA HIS A 47 -2.61 -33.94 57.43
C HIS A 47 -3.47 -32.68 57.52
N ILE A 48 -4.15 -32.46 58.66
CA ILE A 48 -4.97 -31.26 58.91
C ILE A 48 -4.13 -29.98 58.74
N MET A 49 -2.89 -29.97 59.25
CA MET A 49 -1.98 -28.83 59.06
C MET A 49 -1.71 -28.51 57.59
N ARG A 50 -1.42 -29.55 56.78
CA ARG A 50 -1.16 -29.40 55.34
C ARG A 50 -2.42 -28.96 54.59
N THR A 51 -3.57 -29.50 54.96
CA THR A 51 -4.87 -29.12 54.38
C THR A 51 -5.20 -27.67 54.70
N ALA A 52 -5.04 -27.24 55.94
CA ALA A 52 -5.30 -25.86 56.35
C ALA A 52 -4.40 -24.86 55.61
N SER A 53 -3.08 -25.13 55.53
CA SER A 53 -2.17 -24.31 54.72
C SER A 53 -2.53 -24.34 53.24
N GLY A 54 -2.89 -25.51 52.70
CA GLY A 54 -3.33 -25.69 51.31
C GLY A 54 -4.57 -24.88 50.94
N PHE A 55 -5.61 -24.94 51.78
CA PHE A 55 -6.84 -24.17 51.62
C PHE A 55 -6.58 -22.67 51.73
N ALA A 56 -5.90 -22.23 52.78
CA ALA A 56 -5.58 -20.83 53.01
C ALA A 56 -4.75 -20.21 51.86
N ASN A 57 -3.87 -20.98 51.23
CA ASN A 57 -3.04 -20.50 50.13
C ASN A 57 -3.68 -20.60 48.74
N SER A 58 -4.65 -21.50 48.53
CA SER A 58 -5.14 -21.84 47.17
C SER A 58 -6.60 -21.50 46.92
N ASN A 59 -7.45 -21.51 47.94
CA ASN A 59 -8.89 -21.38 47.80
C ASN A 59 -9.36 -20.02 48.28
N ARG A 60 -9.88 -19.19 47.38
CA ARG A 60 -10.34 -17.84 47.70
C ARG A 60 -11.65 -17.80 48.47
N GLU A 61 -12.49 -18.82 48.30
CA GLU A 61 -13.76 -19.01 49.00
C GLU A 61 -13.57 -19.75 50.35
N GLY A 62 -12.31 -19.91 50.78
CA GLY A 62 -11.94 -20.69 51.95
C GLY A 62 -12.02 -22.20 51.72
N GLY A 63 -11.96 -22.97 52.80
CA GLY A 63 -12.16 -24.41 52.77
C GLY A 63 -12.67 -24.93 54.11
N LEU A 64 -13.39 -26.04 54.09
CA LEU A 64 -14.01 -26.62 55.28
C LEU A 64 -13.36 -27.97 55.61
N ILE A 65 -12.91 -28.10 56.86
CA ILE A 65 -12.42 -29.34 57.44
C ILE A 65 -13.45 -29.82 58.47
N ILE A 66 -13.98 -31.03 58.31
CA ILE A 66 -14.92 -31.65 59.25
C ILE A 66 -14.20 -32.73 60.06
N LEU A 67 -14.29 -32.65 61.37
CA LEU A 67 -13.69 -33.61 62.29
C LEU A 67 -14.78 -34.45 62.96
N GLY A 68 -14.62 -35.78 62.94
CA GLY A 68 -15.57 -36.74 63.51
C GLY A 68 -16.41 -37.51 62.49
N ILE A 69 -16.05 -37.47 61.20
CA ILE A 69 -16.63 -38.29 60.12
C ILE A 69 -15.51 -39.09 59.46
N ASP A 70 -15.71 -40.39 59.24
CA ASP A 70 -14.74 -41.27 58.57
C ASP A 70 -14.73 -41.11 57.04
N ASP A 71 -13.86 -41.88 56.39
CA ASP A 71 -13.65 -41.82 54.94
C ASP A 71 -14.82 -42.44 54.17
N GLU A 72 -15.65 -43.26 54.81
CA GLU A 72 -16.89 -43.85 54.27
C GLU A 72 -18.11 -42.92 54.42
N GLY A 73 -18.03 -41.91 55.28
CA GLY A 73 -19.11 -40.95 55.54
C GLY A 73 -19.94 -41.23 56.79
N ASN A 74 -19.53 -42.18 57.62
CA ASN A 74 -20.16 -42.45 58.91
C ASN A 74 -19.77 -41.39 59.94
N ILE A 75 -20.76 -40.95 60.72
CA ILE A 75 -20.54 -39.96 61.78
C ILE A 75 -20.13 -40.71 63.06
N ILE A 76 -18.86 -40.60 63.41
CA ILE A 76 -18.26 -41.27 64.58
C ILE A 76 -18.35 -40.36 65.81
N GLY A 77 -18.31 -39.04 65.60
CA GLY A 77 -18.33 -38.04 66.67
C GLY A 77 -16.96 -37.80 67.30
N VAL A 78 -16.90 -36.84 68.23
CA VAL A 78 -15.65 -36.45 68.90
C VAL A 78 -15.71 -36.48 70.43
N LYS A 79 -16.86 -36.81 71.03
CA LYS A 79 -17.09 -36.82 72.49
C LYS A 79 -16.26 -37.87 73.23
N SER A 80 -15.90 -38.98 72.58
CA SER A 80 -15.04 -40.03 73.13
C SER A 80 -13.55 -39.63 73.25
N ILE A 81 -13.17 -38.49 72.69
CA ILE A 81 -11.80 -37.97 72.69
C ILE A 81 -11.61 -37.09 73.92
N ALA A 82 -10.54 -37.33 74.68
CA ALA A 82 -10.21 -36.50 75.83
C ALA A 82 -10.04 -35.04 75.41
N GLU A 83 -10.48 -34.10 76.26
CA GLU A 83 -10.42 -32.65 76.01
C GLU A 83 -9.00 -32.18 75.64
N GLN A 84 -7.97 -32.79 76.25
CA GLN A 84 -6.56 -32.54 75.92
C GLN A 84 -6.20 -32.92 74.46
N GLY A 85 -6.80 -33.97 73.91
CA GLY A 85 -6.64 -34.39 72.52
C GLY A 85 -7.28 -33.40 71.55
N LEU A 86 -8.51 -32.97 71.80
CA LEU A 86 -9.18 -31.96 70.98
C LEU A 86 -8.44 -30.62 71.01
N ASN A 87 -8.00 -30.18 72.19
CA ASN A 87 -7.17 -28.98 72.34
C ASN A 87 -5.85 -29.08 71.56
N SER A 88 -5.24 -30.26 71.51
CA SER A 88 -4.02 -30.50 70.75
C SER A 88 -4.22 -30.38 69.23
N ILE A 89 -5.41 -30.71 68.71
CA ILE A 89 -5.75 -30.48 67.29
C ILE A 89 -5.87 -29.00 67.00
N PHE A 90 -6.55 -28.23 67.85
CA PHE A 90 -6.65 -26.78 67.66
C PHE A 90 -5.32 -26.05 67.79
N GLN A 91 -4.38 -26.57 68.57
CA GLN A 91 -3.01 -26.05 68.63
C GLN A 91 -2.28 -26.16 67.29
N ILE A 92 -2.65 -27.08 66.39
CA ILE A 92 -2.04 -27.22 65.06
C ILE A 92 -2.30 -25.99 64.22
N PHE A 93 -3.54 -25.49 64.21
CA PHE A 93 -3.88 -24.28 63.48
C PHE A 93 -3.09 -23.07 63.99
N ARG A 94 -2.79 -23.02 65.30
CA ARG A 94 -1.93 -21.99 65.90
C ARG A 94 -0.45 -22.10 65.53
N LYS A 95 0.00 -23.26 65.01
CA LYS A 95 1.37 -23.45 64.49
C LYS A 95 1.53 -22.99 63.04
N LEU A 96 0.45 -22.50 62.42
CA LEU A 96 0.46 -21.92 61.08
C LEU A 96 0.41 -20.39 61.20
N LYS A 97 1.38 -19.73 60.59
CA LYS A 97 1.45 -18.27 60.49
C LYS A 97 0.37 -17.79 59.50
N ASN A 98 -0.24 -16.64 59.79
CA ASN A 98 -1.21 -15.97 58.90
C ASN A 98 -2.46 -16.79 58.54
N LEU A 99 -2.79 -17.80 59.35
CA LEU A 99 -4.02 -18.57 59.21
C LEU A 99 -5.15 -17.89 60.01
N THR A 100 -6.29 -17.67 59.36
CA THR A 100 -7.55 -17.32 60.03
C THR A 100 -8.52 -18.47 59.85
N PHE A 101 -9.20 -18.85 60.94
CA PHE A 101 -10.19 -19.92 60.92
C PHE A 101 -11.30 -19.67 61.93
N THR A 102 -12.47 -20.21 61.65
CA THR A 102 -13.62 -20.30 62.57
C THR A 102 -14.00 -21.75 62.77
N ASN A 103 -14.47 -22.11 63.96
CA ASN A 103 -14.93 -23.45 64.25
C ASN A 103 -16.31 -23.45 64.91
N GLN A 104 -17.11 -24.46 64.60
CA GLN A 104 -18.43 -24.67 65.16
C GLN A 104 -18.63 -26.15 65.50
N ASN A 105 -19.20 -26.41 66.67
CA ASN A 105 -19.65 -27.74 67.05
C ASN A 105 -21.07 -27.95 66.51
N PHE A 106 -21.31 -29.12 65.91
CA PHE A 106 -22.63 -29.52 65.44
C PHE A 106 -23.02 -30.83 66.10
N ASN A 107 -24.04 -30.77 66.96
CA ASN A 107 -24.53 -31.94 67.69
C ASN A 107 -25.23 -32.90 66.73
N TYR A 108 -24.92 -34.19 66.83
CA TYR A 108 -25.51 -35.23 66.01
C TYR A 108 -25.42 -36.60 66.70
N THR A 109 -26.22 -37.56 66.25
CA THR A 109 -26.19 -38.92 66.77
C THR A 109 -25.14 -39.76 66.04
N ASN A 110 -24.18 -40.33 66.75
CA ASN A 110 -23.12 -41.13 66.12
C ASN A 110 -23.63 -42.47 65.56
N ILE A 111 -22.76 -43.24 64.89
CA ILE A 111 -23.06 -44.57 64.34
C ILE A 111 -23.57 -45.59 65.38
N ASN A 112 -23.35 -45.36 66.68
CA ASN A 112 -23.85 -46.19 67.77
C ASN A 112 -25.17 -45.70 68.37
N GLU A 113 -25.85 -44.76 67.70
CA GLU A 113 -27.10 -44.12 68.16
C GLU A 113 -26.95 -43.28 69.44
N GLU A 114 -25.75 -42.82 69.78
CA GLU A 114 -25.49 -41.98 70.96
C GLU A 114 -25.38 -40.48 70.62
N GLU A 115 -25.84 -39.59 71.52
CA GLU A 115 -25.67 -38.14 71.37
C GLU A 115 -24.17 -37.75 71.44
N ASP A 116 -23.66 -37.23 70.33
CA ASP A 116 -22.29 -36.75 70.13
C ASP A 116 -22.31 -35.42 69.37
N PHE A 117 -21.15 -34.94 68.91
CA PHE A 117 -21.00 -33.80 68.04
C PHE A 117 -19.82 -33.97 67.10
N ILE A 118 -19.86 -33.27 65.97
CA ILE A 118 -18.73 -33.09 65.04
C ILE A 118 -18.24 -31.64 65.09
N ILE A 119 -17.01 -31.41 64.64
CA ILE A 119 -16.41 -30.07 64.62
C ILE A 119 -16.20 -29.66 63.16
N LEU A 120 -16.82 -28.56 62.77
CA LEU A 120 -16.62 -27.91 61.48
C LEU A 120 -15.58 -26.81 61.64
N VAL A 121 -14.51 -26.83 60.86
CA VAL A 121 -13.45 -25.81 60.87
C VAL A 121 -13.36 -25.17 59.49
N TYR A 122 -13.82 -23.94 59.38
CA TYR A 122 -13.72 -23.14 58.17
C TYR A 122 -12.41 -22.36 58.16
N ILE A 123 -11.63 -22.55 57.11
CA ILE A 123 -10.34 -21.91 56.88
C ILE A 123 -10.52 -20.77 55.89
N ASP A 124 -10.19 -19.55 56.30
CA ASP A 124 -10.22 -18.39 55.42
C ASP A 124 -9.08 -18.42 54.40
N HIS A 125 -9.32 -17.79 53.24
CA HIS A 125 -8.25 -17.49 52.31
C HIS A 125 -7.32 -16.43 52.89
N THR A 126 -6.01 -16.71 52.95
CA THR A 126 -5.03 -15.68 53.31
C THR A 126 -4.78 -14.78 52.09
N THR A 127 -5.25 -13.52 52.15
CA THR A 127 -5.17 -12.57 51.03
C THR A 127 -3.76 -11.99 50.82
N ASP A 128 -3.15 -11.49 51.90
CA ASP A 128 -1.96 -10.62 51.81
C ASP A 128 -0.71 -11.25 52.46
N ALA A 129 -0.74 -12.56 52.68
CA ALA A 129 0.36 -13.30 53.29
C ALA A 129 0.40 -14.77 52.83
N ILE A 130 1.48 -15.47 53.16
CA ILE A 130 1.58 -16.92 52.97
C ILE A 130 1.23 -17.62 54.28
N CYS A 131 0.35 -18.62 54.20
CA CYS A 131 0.10 -19.52 55.32
C CYS A 131 1.18 -20.61 55.35
N GLU A 132 2.06 -20.57 56.35
CA GLU A 132 3.25 -21.41 56.46
C GLU A 132 3.52 -21.84 57.92
N THR A 133 4.34 -22.88 58.12
CA THR A 133 4.70 -23.37 59.47
C THR A 133 5.61 -22.41 60.24
N LEU A 134 5.48 -22.40 61.57
CA LEU A 134 6.35 -21.66 62.50
C LEU A 134 7.67 -22.40 62.82
N GLU A 135 8.45 -22.74 61.79
CA GLU A 135 9.75 -23.42 61.92
C GLU A 135 10.88 -22.58 61.29
N ASP A 136 12.14 -22.87 61.62
CA ASP A 136 13.32 -22.17 61.05
C ASP A 136 13.36 -22.26 59.51
N PHE A 137 12.79 -23.32 58.95
CA PHE A 137 12.56 -23.51 57.52
C PHE A 137 11.05 -23.63 57.27
N PRO A 138 10.33 -22.50 57.10
CA PRO A 138 8.88 -22.50 56.97
C PRO A 138 8.45 -23.29 55.73
N ARG A 139 7.42 -24.11 55.89
CA ARG A 139 6.84 -24.92 54.82
C ARG A 139 5.42 -24.45 54.55
N SER A 140 5.04 -24.44 53.27
CA SER A 140 3.72 -24.06 52.81
C SER A 140 3.22 -25.04 51.75
N TRP A 141 1.90 -25.20 51.69
CA TRP A 141 1.26 -26.13 50.76
C TRP A 141 0.23 -25.41 49.89
N LYS A 142 -0.05 -26.01 48.73
CA LYS A 142 -1.17 -25.67 47.84
C LYS A 142 -2.10 -26.88 47.69
N ARG A 143 -3.40 -26.62 47.58
CA ARG A 143 -4.43 -27.65 47.36
C ARG A 143 -4.68 -27.84 45.87
N VAL A 144 -4.62 -29.08 45.40
CA VAL A 144 -4.96 -29.47 44.02
C VAL A 144 -5.86 -30.71 44.08
N GLY A 145 -7.16 -30.53 43.88
CA GLY A 145 -8.15 -31.59 44.09
C GLY A 145 -8.13 -32.04 45.56
N VAL A 146 -7.97 -33.35 45.80
CA VAL A 146 -7.86 -33.94 47.15
C VAL A 146 -6.44 -33.91 47.73
N GLN A 147 -5.43 -33.49 46.96
CA GLN A 147 -4.03 -33.55 47.38
C GLN A 147 -3.51 -32.20 47.89
N ASN A 148 -2.69 -32.27 48.96
CA ASN A 148 -1.92 -31.14 49.47
C ASN A 148 -0.46 -31.24 49.00
N MET A 149 -0.07 -30.39 48.05
CA MET A 149 1.30 -30.37 47.49
C MET A 149 2.15 -29.30 48.18
N ALA A 150 3.38 -29.65 48.55
CA ALA A 150 4.33 -28.66 49.08
C ALA A 150 4.71 -27.66 47.97
N LEU A 151 4.78 -26.38 48.31
CA LEU A 151 5.22 -25.33 47.38
C LEU A 151 6.74 -25.37 47.22
N SER A 152 7.22 -25.44 45.98
CA SER A 152 8.64 -25.21 45.67
C SER A 152 9.01 -23.74 45.84
N PHE A 153 10.30 -23.41 45.90
CA PHE A 153 10.77 -22.02 46.01
C PHE A 153 10.21 -21.13 44.90
N GLN A 154 10.20 -21.60 43.65
CA GLN A 154 9.70 -20.82 42.51
C GLN A 154 8.18 -20.60 42.59
N GLU A 155 7.43 -21.61 43.02
CA GLU A 155 5.97 -21.51 43.19
C GLU A 155 5.60 -20.62 44.38
N LEU A 156 6.38 -20.68 45.46
CA LEU A 156 6.23 -19.80 46.60
C LEU A 156 6.48 -18.34 46.20
N GLU A 157 7.55 -18.06 45.46
CA GLU A 157 7.85 -16.73 44.94
C GLU A 157 6.78 -16.23 43.95
N ALA A 158 6.24 -17.12 43.10
CA ALA A 158 5.12 -16.79 42.22
C ALA A 158 3.83 -16.52 43.00
N LEU A 159 3.55 -17.30 44.05
CA LEU A 159 2.40 -17.10 44.93
C LEU A 159 2.52 -15.78 45.70
N LYS A 160 3.71 -15.45 46.22
CA LYS A 160 4.00 -14.16 46.86
C LYS A 160 3.77 -12.99 45.91
N ARG A 161 4.20 -13.09 44.64
CA ARG A 161 3.91 -12.06 43.63
C ARG A 161 2.42 -11.96 43.30
N ASN A 162 1.73 -13.10 43.15
CA ASN A 162 0.29 -13.13 42.85
C ASN A 162 -0.55 -12.55 44.01
N LYS A 163 -0.12 -12.75 45.26
CA LYS A 163 -0.72 -12.15 46.46
C LYS A 163 -0.23 -10.72 46.75
N GLY A 164 0.63 -10.14 45.90
CA GLY A 164 1.15 -8.78 46.08
C GLY A 164 2.17 -8.60 47.23
N ILE A 165 2.67 -9.69 47.82
CA ILE A 165 3.62 -9.68 48.94
C ILE A 165 5.02 -9.20 48.51
N ILE A 166 5.41 -9.53 47.28
CA ILE A 166 6.66 -9.05 46.65
C ILE A 166 6.28 -8.17 45.46
N ASN A 167 6.64 -6.90 45.51
CA ASN A 167 6.42 -5.96 44.42
C ASN A 167 7.59 -6.01 43.43
N PHE A 168 7.39 -6.69 42.30
CA PHE A 168 8.41 -6.78 41.25
C PHE A 168 8.79 -5.40 40.69
N GLU A 169 7.84 -4.46 40.59
CA GLU A 169 8.07 -3.15 40.00
C GLU A 169 9.11 -2.35 40.79
N SER A 170 9.10 -2.41 42.12
CA SER A 170 9.97 -1.62 43.00
C SER A 170 11.34 -2.25 43.26
N GLN A 171 11.60 -3.45 42.75
CA GLN A 171 12.91 -4.09 42.86
C GLN A 171 13.97 -3.32 42.07
N THR A 172 15.21 -3.32 42.56
CA THR A 172 16.34 -2.75 41.84
C THR A 172 16.63 -3.54 40.56
N CYS A 173 16.95 -2.83 39.48
CA CYS A 173 17.24 -3.40 38.18
C CYS A 173 18.72 -3.29 37.83
N ILE A 174 19.17 -2.07 37.52
CA ILE A 174 20.55 -1.71 37.21
C ILE A 174 20.86 -0.35 37.82
N GLU A 175 22.15 -0.03 37.97
CA GLU A 175 22.58 1.30 38.37
C GLU A 175 22.02 2.35 37.40
N PHE A 176 21.52 3.46 37.95
CA PHE A 176 20.93 4.53 37.15
C PHE A 176 22.02 5.38 36.52
N GLN A 177 22.05 5.43 35.19
CA GLN A 177 22.82 6.40 34.43
C GLN A 177 21.88 7.25 33.57
N ASP A 178 22.11 8.56 33.50
CA ASP A 178 21.26 9.47 32.71
C ASP A 178 21.27 9.11 31.21
N ASN A 179 22.36 8.51 30.72
CA ASN A 179 22.48 8.06 29.32
C ASN A 179 21.57 6.88 28.97
N ASP A 180 21.14 6.08 29.95
CA ASP A 180 20.22 4.96 29.72
C ASP A 180 18.75 5.42 29.66
N LEU A 181 18.48 6.66 30.06
CA LEU A 181 17.16 7.27 30.06
C LEU A 181 16.75 7.71 28.64
N HIS A 182 15.57 7.28 28.20
CA HIS A 182 14.98 7.74 26.94
C HIS A 182 14.47 9.18 27.08
N SER A 183 15.32 10.15 26.71
CA SER A 183 15.08 11.58 26.93
C SER A 183 13.74 12.11 26.40
N GLU A 184 13.27 11.66 25.22
CA GLU A 184 12.00 12.11 24.64
C GLU A 184 10.78 11.63 25.44
N ILE A 185 10.78 10.36 25.88
CA ILE A 185 9.70 9.79 26.70
C ILE A 185 9.67 10.45 28.06
N TYR A 186 10.85 10.66 28.67
CA TYR A 186 10.95 11.37 29.93
C TYR A 186 10.40 12.80 29.81
N LYS A 187 10.82 13.58 28.81
CA LYS A 187 10.34 14.96 28.60
C LYS A 187 8.83 15.03 28.38
N GLN A 188 8.28 14.08 27.64
CA GLN A 188 6.84 13.98 27.44
C GLN A 188 6.13 13.66 28.76
N PHE A 189 6.63 12.68 29.50
CA PHE A 189 6.09 12.32 30.80
C PHE A 189 6.15 13.49 31.78
N GLU A 190 7.30 14.18 31.87
CA GLU A 190 7.51 15.36 32.71
C GLU A 190 6.48 16.44 32.41
N LYS A 191 6.26 16.77 31.12
CA LYS A 191 5.21 17.71 30.71
C LYS A 191 3.82 17.25 31.14
N ASP A 192 3.42 16.03 30.78
CA ASP A 192 2.08 15.51 31.05
C ASP A 192 1.81 15.31 32.56
N PHE A 193 2.87 15.04 33.33
CA PHE A 193 2.84 14.88 34.78
C PHE A 193 2.74 16.24 35.50
N LEU A 194 3.50 17.24 35.05
CA LEU A 194 3.47 18.60 35.61
C LEU A 194 2.18 19.34 35.24
N ASP A 195 1.62 19.16 34.03
CA ASP A 195 0.34 19.75 33.62
C ASP A 195 -0.85 19.34 34.54
N ARG A 196 -0.73 18.25 35.31
CA ARG A 196 -1.77 17.77 36.24
C ARG A 196 -1.61 18.28 37.66
N ARG A 197 -0.44 18.78 38.03
CA ARG A 197 -0.24 19.43 39.33
C ARG A 197 -0.21 20.92 39.07
N ASP A 198 -1.09 21.68 39.73
CA ASP A 198 -1.04 23.14 39.80
C ASP A 198 0.23 23.59 40.58
N SER A 199 1.43 23.22 40.11
CA SER A 199 2.66 23.36 40.86
C SER A 199 3.46 24.56 40.38
N GLN A 200 3.58 25.56 41.27
CA GLN A 200 4.49 26.70 41.16
C GLN A 200 5.97 26.35 41.44
N PHE A 201 6.33 25.06 41.52
CA PHE A 201 7.65 24.59 41.93
C PHE A 201 8.37 23.90 40.76
N GLU A 202 9.63 24.28 40.53
CA GLU A 202 10.55 23.59 39.61
C GLU A 202 11.12 22.33 40.30
N TYR A 203 10.77 21.15 39.79
CA TYR A 203 11.38 19.89 40.22
C TYR A 203 12.54 19.54 39.30
N SER A 204 13.66 19.07 39.86
CA SER A 204 14.73 18.49 39.06
C SER A 204 14.35 17.10 38.53
N LYS A 205 15.01 16.68 37.43
CA LYS A 205 14.79 15.38 36.79
C LYS A 205 14.86 14.20 37.77
N LEU A 206 15.88 14.20 38.63
CA LEU A 206 16.10 13.11 39.60
C LEU A 206 15.02 13.10 40.70
N GLU A 207 14.50 14.27 41.09
CA GLU A 207 13.40 14.36 42.04
C GLU A 207 12.10 13.80 41.45
N ILE A 208 11.79 14.12 40.19
CA ILE A 208 10.62 13.56 39.50
C ILE A 208 10.74 12.03 39.43
N LEU A 209 11.88 11.49 38.97
CA LEU A 209 12.09 10.05 38.85
C LEU A 209 12.04 9.33 40.21
N ARG A 210 12.54 9.94 41.29
CA ARG A 210 12.42 9.40 42.66
C ARG A 210 10.98 9.45 43.16
N ASN A 211 10.29 10.58 42.99
CA ASN A 211 8.93 10.80 43.48
C ASN A 211 7.93 9.83 42.86
N ILE A 212 8.10 9.51 41.57
CA ILE A 212 7.22 8.54 40.90
C ILE A 212 7.61 7.08 41.16
N GLY A 213 8.79 6.84 41.75
CA GLY A 213 9.33 5.50 42.04
C GLY A 213 10.03 4.81 40.87
N ALA A 214 10.48 5.56 39.86
CA ALA A 214 11.24 5.02 38.72
C ALA A 214 12.71 4.73 39.08
N ILE A 215 13.24 5.41 40.09
CA ILE A 215 14.58 5.17 40.65
C ILE A 215 14.54 5.10 42.18
N THR A 216 15.45 4.34 42.76
CA THR A 216 15.62 4.20 44.22
C THR A 216 17.10 4.31 44.62
N SER A 217 17.36 4.63 45.89
CA SER A 217 18.72 4.72 46.43
C SER A 217 19.02 3.54 47.33
N GLN A 218 20.12 2.85 47.09
CA GLN A 218 20.67 1.82 47.97
C GLN A 218 22.17 2.08 48.17
N ASN A 219 22.62 2.17 49.44
CA ASN A 219 24.02 2.45 49.79
C ASN A 219 24.61 3.68 49.06
N ASN A 220 23.85 4.78 48.99
CA ASN A 220 24.19 6.02 48.26
C ASN A 220 24.37 5.88 46.73
N ILE A 221 24.02 4.75 46.13
CA ILE A 221 24.01 4.54 44.68
C ILE A 221 22.56 4.54 44.20
N LEU A 222 22.30 5.24 43.09
CA LEU A 222 20.98 5.27 42.45
C LEU A 222 20.81 4.06 41.54
N TYR A 223 19.66 3.42 41.61
CA TYR A 223 19.29 2.30 40.74
C TYR A 223 17.95 2.59 40.06
N PHE A 224 17.81 2.17 38.80
CA PHE A 224 16.49 2.02 38.20
C PHE A 224 15.70 0.96 38.97
N THR A 225 14.43 1.22 39.21
CA THR A 225 13.49 0.15 39.56
C THR A 225 13.15 -0.65 38.30
N LYS A 226 12.65 -1.90 38.43
CA LYS A 226 12.29 -2.72 37.26
C LYS A 226 11.22 -2.03 36.40
N SER A 227 10.22 -1.39 37.02
CA SER A 227 9.23 -0.60 36.28
C SER A 227 9.87 0.64 35.64
N GLY A 228 10.72 1.37 36.37
CA GLY A 228 11.42 2.53 35.84
C GLY A 228 12.27 2.19 34.61
N TYR A 229 12.94 1.04 34.64
CA TYR A 229 13.72 0.54 33.52
C TYR A 229 12.84 0.15 32.32
N LEU A 230 11.74 -0.59 32.55
CA LEU A 230 10.79 -0.97 31.48
C LEU A 230 10.14 0.23 30.79
N TYR A 231 9.89 1.30 31.54
CA TYR A 231 9.11 2.44 31.06
C TYR A 231 9.97 3.58 30.49
N PHE A 232 11.10 3.88 31.14
CA PHE A 232 11.90 5.06 30.81
C PHE A 232 13.27 4.74 30.20
N SER A 233 13.73 3.49 30.17
CA SER A 233 15.01 3.19 29.53
C SER A 233 14.90 3.12 28.00
N TYR A 234 16.00 3.41 27.31
CA TYR A 234 16.04 3.31 25.84
C TYR A 234 16.01 1.86 25.34
N ASN A 235 16.56 0.90 26.10
CA ASN A 235 16.63 -0.51 25.70
C ASN A 235 16.34 -1.49 26.87
N PRO A 236 15.05 -1.64 27.27
CA PRO A 236 14.67 -2.56 28.34
C PRO A 236 15.02 -4.02 28.06
N ARG A 237 15.08 -4.40 26.78
CA ARG A 237 15.35 -5.77 26.32
C ARG A 237 16.75 -6.26 26.68
N SER A 238 17.69 -5.35 26.94
CA SER A 238 19.07 -5.72 27.30
C SER A 238 19.16 -6.43 28.66
N ILE A 239 18.25 -6.13 29.60
CA ILE A 239 18.19 -6.77 30.93
C ILE A 239 16.95 -7.66 31.05
N ILE A 240 15.81 -7.23 30.51
CA ILE A 240 14.56 -7.99 30.53
C ILE A 240 14.32 -8.49 29.11
N ALA A 241 14.99 -9.58 28.74
CA ALA A 241 15.08 -10.11 27.36
C ALA A 241 13.73 -10.35 26.66
N SER A 242 12.68 -10.64 27.43
CA SER A 242 11.32 -10.86 26.94
C SER A 242 10.43 -9.61 26.95
N SER A 243 11.00 -8.41 27.14
CA SER A 243 10.30 -7.13 27.10
C SER A 243 10.03 -6.66 25.66
N PHE A 244 9.25 -7.45 24.93
CA PHE A 244 8.80 -7.12 23.58
C PHE A 244 7.46 -7.80 23.28
N VAL A 245 6.78 -7.29 22.26
CA VAL A 245 5.53 -7.84 21.73
C VAL A 245 5.82 -8.42 20.34
N ARG A 246 5.49 -9.69 20.11
CA ARG A 246 5.67 -10.37 18.83
C ARG A 246 4.33 -10.51 18.12
N LEU A 247 4.22 -9.96 16.91
CA LEU A 247 3.04 -10.09 16.04
C LEU A 247 3.28 -11.19 15.00
N LEU A 248 2.34 -12.13 14.92
CA LEU A 248 2.36 -13.28 14.01
C LEU A 248 1.06 -13.32 13.21
N LYS A 249 1.12 -13.71 11.94
CA LYS A 249 -0.07 -13.97 11.11
C LYS A 249 0.06 -15.30 10.37
N TYR A 250 -1.01 -16.09 10.40
CA TYR A 250 -1.14 -17.35 9.68
C TYR A 250 -2.31 -17.27 8.69
N ASP A 251 -2.17 -17.90 7.52
CA ASP A 251 -3.23 -17.95 6.50
C ASP A 251 -4.16 -19.19 6.68
N CYS A 252 -4.55 -19.48 7.92
CA CYS A 252 -5.42 -20.60 8.24
C CYS A 252 -6.43 -20.21 9.33
N ASN A 253 -7.45 -21.04 9.55
CA ASN A 253 -8.31 -20.91 10.72
C ASN A 253 -7.58 -21.42 11.98
N LEU A 254 -8.05 -21.01 13.16
CA LEU A 254 -7.45 -21.37 14.44
C LEU A 254 -7.42 -22.88 14.68
N GLU A 255 -8.46 -23.61 14.26
CA GLU A 255 -8.56 -25.06 14.47
C GLU A 255 -7.55 -25.84 13.61
N ASP A 256 -7.30 -25.39 12.38
CA ASP A 256 -6.41 -26.03 11.42
C ASP A 256 -4.92 -25.78 11.70
N TRP A 257 -4.61 -24.81 12.58
CA TRP A 257 -3.25 -24.34 12.83
C TRP A 257 -2.29 -25.46 13.26
N ARG A 258 -2.75 -26.40 14.11
CA ARG A 258 -1.93 -27.50 14.63
C ARG A 258 -1.85 -28.72 13.70
N ALA A 259 -2.74 -28.83 12.72
CA ALA A 259 -2.81 -30.01 11.85
C ALA A 259 -1.83 -29.96 10.68
N ASN A 260 -1.50 -28.75 10.18
CA ASN A 260 -0.87 -28.58 8.86
C ASN A 260 0.57 -28.03 8.88
N ASN A 261 1.25 -27.93 10.05
CA ASN A 261 2.60 -27.34 10.16
C ASN A 261 2.73 -25.97 9.44
N ASN A 262 1.69 -25.14 9.51
CA ASN A 262 1.64 -23.87 8.81
C ASN A 262 2.77 -22.94 9.30
N GLN A 263 3.49 -22.31 8.38
CA GLN A 263 4.45 -21.25 8.69
C GLN A 263 3.74 -19.88 8.77
N PRO A 264 4.20 -18.96 9.62
CA PRO A 264 3.62 -17.62 9.68
C PRO A 264 3.94 -16.86 8.39
N ILE A 265 2.92 -16.28 7.77
CA ILE A 265 3.07 -15.37 6.62
C ILE A 265 3.58 -13.98 7.04
N PHE A 266 3.57 -13.70 8.33
CA PHE A 266 4.09 -12.49 8.93
C PHE A 266 4.62 -12.78 10.33
N ASP A 267 5.79 -12.23 10.65
CA ASP A 267 6.45 -12.33 11.96
C ASP A 267 7.25 -11.04 12.20
N ARG A 268 6.94 -10.32 13.29
CA ARG A 268 7.61 -9.07 13.65
C ARG A 268 7.58 -8.80 15.16
N ASP A 269 8.74 -8.45 15.69
CA ASP A 269 8.91 -7.96 17.07
C ASP A 269 8.74 -6.44 17.16
N PHE A 270 8.19 -5.98 18.28
CA PHE A 270 8.12 -4.58 18.72
C PHE A 270 8.73 -4.47 20.12
N ASP A 271 9.85 -3.76 20.22
CA ASP A 271 10.61 -3.59 21.45
C ASP A 271 10.92 -2.11 21.75
N GLY A 272 11.62 -1.88 22.86
CA GLY A 272 11.85 -0.55 23.42
C GLY A 272 11.03 -0.30 24.69
N PRO A 273 11.05 0.93 25.22
CA PRO A 273 10.22 1.31 26.36
C PRO A 273 8.73 1.07 26.09
N ILE A 274 7.99 0.68 27.13
CA ILE A 274 6.59 0.23 27.07
C ILE A 274 5.70 1.11 26.17
N ILE A 275 5.84 2.43 26.27
CA ILE A 275 5.02 3.34 25.46
C ILE A 275 5.33 3.27 23.97
N ASN A 276 6.60 3.13 23.59
CA ASN A 276 6.99 3.03 22.19
C ASN A 276 6.44 1.74 21.60
N ILE A 277 6.48 0.63 22.35
CA ILE A 277 5.84 -0.62 21.94
C ILE A 277 4.36 -0.39 21.64
N ILE A 278 3.61 0.27 22.54
CA ILE A 278 2.18 0.57 22.33
C ILE A 278 1.98 1.44 21.08
N ARG A 279 2.76 2.50 20.90
CA ARG A 279 2.67 3.42 19.76
C ARG A 279 2.97 2.73 18.43
N ASP A 280 4.06 1.98 18.39
CA ASP A 280 4.53 1.32 17.18
C ASP A 280 3.58 0.21 16.76
N VAL A 281 3.04 -0.54 17.72
CA VAL A 281 2.00 -1.55 17.45
C VAL A 281 0.71 -0.89 16.96
N ARG A 282 0.21 0.18 17.62
CA ARG A 282 -0.98 0.93 17.19
C ARG A 282 -0.83 1.45 15.76
N LYS A 283 0.28 2.13 15.49
CA LYS A 283 0.60 2.69 14.17
C LYS A 283 0.67 1.59 13.12
N PHE A 284 1.33 0.49 13.44
CA PHE A 284 1.45 -0.63 12.52
C PHE A 284 0.10 -1.27 12.18
N ILE A 285 -0.74 -1.55 13.19
CA ILE A 285 -2.06 -2.16 12.97
C ILE A 285 -2.96 -1.26 12.11
N LEU A 286 -2.89 0.07 12.28
CA LEU A 286 -3.67 1.04 11.52
C LEU A 286 -3.14 1.26 10.08
N ASP A 287 -1.82 1.34 9.89
CA ASP A 287 -1.22 1.72 8.62
C ASP A 287 -0.95 0.52 7.68
N ALA A 288 -0.79 -0.70 8.22
CA ALA A 288 -0.23 -1.84 7.47
C ALA A 288 -1.26 -2.81 6.86
N ALA A 289 -2.56 -2.52 6.91
CA ALA A 289 -3.63 -3.45 6.51
C ALA A 289 -3.47 -4.84 7.17
N TYR A 290 -3.05 -4.84 8.44
CA TYR A 290 -2.77 -6.08 9.19
C TYR A 290 -4.03 -6.94 9.35
N PHE A 291 -5.17 -6.29 9.60
CA PHE A 291 -6.51 -6.88 9.58
C PHE A 291 -7.24 -6.51 8.29
N ARG A 292 -8.18 -7.37 7.88
CA ARG A 292 -9.00 -7.13 6.69
C ARG A 292 -10.03 -6.03 6.95
N THR A 293 -10.54 -5.42 5.89
CA THR A 293 -11.55 -4.33 5.97
C THR A 293 -12.69 -4.62 5.01
N LEU A 294 -13.92 -4.54 5.51
CA LEU A 294 -15.15 -4.57 4.73
C LEU A 294 -15.68 -3.15 4.53
N TYR A 295 -16.39 -2.92 3.43
CA TYR A 295 -16.99 -1.62 3.13
C TYR A 295 -18.51 -1.75 3.21
N LYS A 296 -19.10 -1.16 4.26
CA LYS A 296 -20.56 -1.14 4.47
C LYS A 296 -21.12 0.21 4.02
N ARG A 297 -22.29 0.21 3.39
CA ARG A 297 -23.02 1.44 3.04
C ARG A 297 -23.78 1.95 4.26
N ASP A 298 -23.63 3.22 4.59
CA ASP A 298 -24.38 3.90 5.65
C ASP A 298 -25.81 4.24 5.17
N ALA A 299 -26.75 4.36 6.10
CA ALA A 299 -28.14 4.73 5.84
C ALA A 299 -28.26 6.09 5.12
N ASN A 300 -27.27 6.98 5.29
CA ASN A 300 -27.23 8.31 4.68
C ASN A 300 -26.45 8.37 3.34
N GLY A 301 -26.13 7.23 2.74
CA GLY A 301 -25.51 7.16 1.40
C GLY A 301 -23.98 7.28 1.36
N GLY A 302 -23.30 7.40 2.51
CA GLY A 302 -21.84 7.28 2.65
C GLY A 302 -21.36 5.83 2.78
N PHE A 303 -20.05 5.61 2.82
CA PHE A 303 -19.45 4.30 3.16
C PHE A 303 -18.72 4.38 4.49
N VAL A 304 -18.89 3.36 5.31
CA VAL A 304 -18.15 3.18 6.56
C VAL A 304 -17.24 1.96 6.38
N ASN A 305 -15.96 2.15 6.67
CA ASN A 305 -14.98 1.07 6.71
C ASN A 305 -15.20 0.27 7.99
N GLU A 306 -15.54 -1.00 7.86
CA GLU A 306 -15.70 -1.92 8.97
C GLU A 306 -14.50 -2.87 8.99
N LEU A 307 -13.61 -2.68 9.96
CA LEU A 307 -12.46 -3.58 10.15
C LEU A 307 -12.92 -4.97 10.59
N GLU A 308 -12.09 -5.98 10.33
CA GLU A 308 -12.29 -7.37 10.78
C GLU A 308 -12.56 -7.45 12.29
N TYR A 309 -11.88 -6.59 13.06
CA TYR A 309 -12.10 -6.34 14.48
C TYR A 309 -12.22 -4.84 14.75
N PRO A 310 -13.03 -4.41 15.73
CA PRO A 310 -13.00 -3.01 16.16
C PRO A 310 -11.60 -2.64 16.66
N SER A 311 -11.03 -1.54 16.14
CA SER A 311 -9.66 -1.13 16.47
C SER A 311 -9.45 -0.91 17.97
N VAL A 312 -10.49 -0.42 18.66
CA VAL A 312 -10.50 -0.21 20.11
C VAL A 312 -10.36 -1.53 20.87
N VAL A 313 -10.97 -2.62 20.39
CA VAL A 313 -10.91 -3.93 21.06
C VAL A 313 -9.51 -4.52 20.96
N VAL A 314 -8.91 -4.46 19.76
CA VAL A 314 -7.55 -4.95 19.54
C VAL A 314 -6.54 -4.15 20.35
N ASP A 315 -6.68 -2.83 20.34
CA ASP A 315 -5.82 -1.94 21.12
C ASP A 315 -5.90 -2.25 22.62
N GLU A 316 -7.11 -2.33 23.16
CA GLU A 316 -7.36 -2.63 24.57
C GLU A 316 -6.82 -4.02 24.96
N ALA A 317 -6.96 -5.03 24.10
CA ALA A 317 -6.41 -6.36 24.35
C ALA A 317 -4.88 -6.36 24.48
N ILE A 318 -4.20 -5.61 23.60
CA ILE A 318 -2.72 -5.52 23.59
C ILE A 318 -2.23 -4.67 24.76
N VAL A 319 -2.86 -3.52 25.03
CA VAL A 319 -2.51 -2.67 26.17
C VAL A 319 -2.70 -3.42 27.49
N ASN A 320 -3.82 -4.14 27.65
CA ASN A 320 -4.05 -4.98 28.83
C ASN A 320 -3.00 -6.08 28.97
N ALA A 321 -2.60 -6.70 27.86
CA ALA A 321 -1.53 -7.68 27.88
C ALA A 321 -0.19 -7.08 28.36
N ILE A 322 0.14 -5.85 27.98
CA ILE A 322 1.38 -5.16 28.37
C ILE A 322 1.36 -4.73 29.84
N ILE A 323 0.27 -4.12 30.30
CA ILE A 323 0.21 -3.55 31.66
C ILE A 323 -0.08 -4.59 32.74
N HIS A 324 -0.67 -5.74 32.39
CA HIS A 324 -0.91 -6.86 33.32
C HIS A 324 0.07 -8.02 33.14
N ARG A 325 1.12 -7.85 32.34
CA ARG A 325 2.16 -8.87 32.14
C ARG A 325 2.89 -9.18 33.44
N ASP A 326 3.15 -10.45 33.69
CA ASP A 326 4.17 -10.87 34.67
C ASP A 326 5.57 -10.68 34.07
N TYR A 327 6.24 -9.59 34.43
CA TYR A 327 7.56 -9.28 33.89
C TYR A 327 8.68 -10.17 34.43
N ALA A 328 8.43 -10.99 35.45
CA ALA A 328 9.38 -11.99 35.93
C ALA A 328 9.44 -13.25 35.04
N ILE A 329 8.44 -13.46 34.16
CA ILE A 329 8.41 -14.59 33.23
C ILE A 329 9.15 -14.22 31.95
N ASN A 330 10.15 -15.01 31.57
CA ASN A 330 10.99 -14.81 30.38
C ASN A 330 10.34 -15.28 29.06
N VAL A 331 9.07 -14.92 28.85
CA VAL A 331 8.31 -15.22 27.62
C VAL A 331 7.67 -13.91 27.12
N PRO A 332 7.80 -13.53 25.84
CA PRO A 332 7.22 -12.28 25.34
C PRO A 332 5.68 -12.36 25.26
N ILE A 333 5.05 -11.22 24.99
CA ILE A 333 3.64 -11.21 24.59
C ILE A 333 3.57 -11.65 23.13
N GLU A 334 2.67 -12.59 22.82
CA GLU A 334 2.44 -13.07 21.46
C GLU A 334 1.04 -12.63 20.99
N CYS A 335 0.99 -11.92 19.87
CA CYS A 335 -0.22 -11.48 19.20
C CYS A 335 -0.36 -12.23 17.87
N ILE A 336 -1.26 -13.21 17.79
CA ILE A 336 -1.35 -14.15 16.68
C ILE A 336 -2.67 -13.96 15.94
N ALA A 337 -2.62 -13.63 14.66
CA ALA A 337 -3.77 -13.47 13.78
C ALA A 337 -3.98 -14.71 12.88
N PHE A 338 -5.22 -15.18 12.82
CA PHE A 338 -5.75 -16.25 11.98
C PHE A 338 -6.84 -15.68 11.06
N LYS A 339 -7.38 -16.52 10.16
CA LYS A 339 -8.52 -16.15 9.29
C LYS A 339 -9.83 -15.92 10.06
N ASP A 340 -9.97 -16.46 11.26
CA ASP A 340 -11.22 -16.46 12.04
C ASP A 340 -11.01 -15.98 13.50
N ALA A 341 -9.75 -15.78 13.93
CA ALA A 341 -9.43 -15.42 15.30
C ALA A 341 -8.18 -14.53 15.43
N PHE A 342 -8.16 -13.66 16.43
CA PHE A 342 -6.99 -12.93 16.88
C PHE A 342 -6.73 -13.25 18.35
N ILE A 343 -5.50 -13.66 18.64
CA ILE A 343 -5.10 -14.17 19.95
C ILE A 343 -4.06 -13.25 20.54
N VAL A 344 -4.31 -12.77 21.76
CA VAL A 344 -3.30 -12.07 22.57
C VAL A 344 -2.95 -12.97 23.76
N LYS A 345 -1.68 -13.39 23.82
CA LYS A 345 -1.15 -14.26 24.86
C LYS A 345 -0.18 -13.46 25.72
N SER A 346 -0.53 -13.26 26.99
CA SER A 346 0.29 -12.53 27.96
C SER A 346 0.78 -13.45 29.09
N PRO A 347 2.06 -13.35 29.49
CA PRO A 347 2.59 -14.09 30.64
C PRO A 347 1.90 -13.74 31.96
N GLY A 348 1.62 -14.76 32.77
CA GLY A 348 0.95 -14.62 34.07
C GLY A 348 -0.56 -14.84 34.00
N ASN A 349 -1.18 -15.10 35.15
CA ASN A 349 -2.62 -15.35 35.26
C ASN A 349 -3.38 -14.07 35.66
N ILE A 350 -4.66 -14.01 35.31
CA ILE A 350 -5.53 -12.91 35.78
C ILE A 350 -5.49 -12.89 37.32
N PRO A 351 -5.22 -11.75 37.96
CA PRO A 351 -5.11 -11.63 39.42
C PRO A 351 -6.42 -11.88 40.20
N GLN A 352 -7.48 -12.32 39.54
CA GLN A 352 -8.82 -12.53 40.10
C GLN A 352 -9.27 -13.98 39.98
N THR A 353 -10.25 -14.36 40.81
CA THR A 353 -10.89 -15.67 40.76
C THR A 353 -11.75 -15.69 39.52
N ALA A 354 -11.25 -16.28 38.46
CA ALA A 354 -12.01 -16.51 37.26
C ALA A 354 -11.86 -17.99 36.86
N PRO A 355 -12.90 -18.60 36.27
CA PRO A 355 -12.80 -19.94 35.72
C PRO A 355 -11.62 -20.06 34.74
N LYS A 356 -11.14 -21.29 34.52
CA LYS A 356 -10.07 -21.56 33.56
C LYS A 356 -10.40 -21.08 32.14
N SER A 357 -11.68 -21.02 31.78
CA SER A 357 -12.15 -20.47 30.51
C SER A 357 -13.50 -19.79 30.75
N PHE A 358 -13.66 -18.57 30.28
CA PHE A 358 -14.91 -17.80 30.37
C PHE A 358 -14.97 -16.74 29.27
N THR A 359 -16.15 -16.16 29.05
CA THR A 359 -16.32 -14.99 28.16
C THR A 359 -16.65 -13.74 28.96
N LEU A 360 -16.40 -12.56 28.39
CA LEU A 360 -16.74 -11.29 29.06
C LEU A 360 -18.26 -11.03 29.18
N ASP A 361 -19.12 -11.83 28.55
CA ASP A 361 -20.57 -11.80 28.79
C ASP A 361 -20.97 -12.56 30.06
N GLU A 362 -20.20 -13.57 30.45
CA GLU A 362 -20.47 -14.40 31.62
C GLU A 362 -19.91 -13.78 32.92
N ILE A 363 -18.74 -13.12 32.83
CA ILE A 363 -17.99 -12.65 33.99
C ILE A 363 -17.48 -11.24 33.74
N SER A 364 -17.87 -10.33 34.63
CA SER A 364 -17.25 -9.01 34.74
C SER A 364 -15.98 -9.12 35.56
N LEU A 365 -14.85 -8.70 34.98
CA LEU A 365 -13.59 -8.60 35.70
C LEU A 365 -13.54 -7.26 36.44
N GLU A 366 -13.24 -7.28 37.73
CA GLU A 366 -12.90 -6.06 38.47
C GLU A 366 -11.47 -5.64 38.14
N SER A 367 -11.00 -4.48 38.58
CA SER A 367 -9.69 -3.95 38.20
C SER A 367 -8.69 -4.07 39.34
N ILE A 368 -7.89 -5.15 39.38
CA ILE A 368 -6.69 -5.23 40.22
C ILE A 368 -5.45 -5.15 39.32
N PRO A 369 -4.75 -4.00 39.26
CA PRO A 369 -3.56 -3.85 38.41
C PRO A 369 -2.40 -4.66 38.97
N ARG A 370 -1.82 -5.55 38.13
CA ARG A 370 -0.62 -6.34 38.50
C ARG A 370 0.62 -5.44 38.58
N ASN A 371 0.71 -4.46 37.69
CA ASN A 371 1.79 -3.47 37.64
C ASN A 371 1.23 -2.07 37.92
N PRO A 372 0.92 -1.73 39.19
CA PRO A 372 0.30 -0.44 39.54
C PRO A 372 1.10 0.78 39.06
N LYS A 373 2.43 0.75 39.07
CA LYS A 373 3.27 1.88 38.61
C LYS A 373 3.23 2.07 37.10
N ILE A 374 3.36 1.00 36.33
CA ILE A 374 3.22 1.05 34.87
C ILE A 374 1.82 1.56 34.49
N VAL A 375 0.77 1.09 35.16
CA VAL A 375 -0.61 1.56 34.94
C VAL A 375 -0.75 3.05 35.28
N GLU A 376 -0.23 3.48 36.43
CA GLU A 376 -0.22 4.88 36.87
C GLU A 376 0.44 5.79 35.82
N TRP A 377 1.66 5.46 35.38
CA TRP A 377 2.39 6.28 34.41
C TRP A 377 1.74 6.32 33.04
N THR A 378 1.19 5.20 32.58
CA THR A 378 0.49 5.12 31.28
C THR A 378 -0.83 5.90 31.30
N ARG A 379 -1.50 6.02 32.46
CA ARG A 379 -2.67 6.90 32.64
C ARG A 379 -2.33 8.38 32.58
N TYR A 380 -1.09 8.76 32.93
CA TYR A 380 -0.66 10.16 32.88
C TYR A 380 -0.42 10.65 31.47
N MET A 381 0.22 9.82 30.64
CA MET A 381 0.61 10.22 29.30
C MET A 381 -0.58 10.31 28.35
N LYS A 382 -0.50 11.30 27.44
CA LYS A 382 -1.47 11.52 26.38
C LYS A 382 -0.89 11.19 25.00
N ASP A 383 -1.74 10.66 24.13
CA ASP A 383 -1.40 10.41 22.73
C ASP A 383 -1.43 11.71 21.90
N GLU A 384 -1.09 11.61 20.60
CA GLU A 384 -1.08 12.73 19.65
C GLU A 384 -2.46 13.42 19.49
N ARG A 385 -3.53 12.80 19.97
CA ARG A 385 -4.92 13.31 19.93
C ARG A 385 -5.39 13.82 21.30
N GLY A 386 -4.51 13.84 22.30
CA GLY A 386 -4.81 14.33 23.65
C GLY A 386 -5.54 13.32 24.54
N MET A 387 -5.73 12.08 24.09
CA MET A 387 -6.40 11.02 24.85
C MET A 387 -5.39 10.24 25.68
N THR A 388 -5.78 9.77 26.86
CA THR A 388 -4.91 8.91 27.68
C THR A 388 -4.72 7.54 27.03
N PHE A 389 -3.54 6.93 27.20
CA PHE A 389 -3.24 5.61 26.62
C PHE A 389 -4.09 4.48 27.22
N ILE A 390 -4.63 4.68 28.43
CA ILE A 390 -5.50 3.76 29.17
C ILE A 390 -6.75 4.51 29.64
N ARG A 391 -7.93 3.85 29.60
CA ARG A 391 -9.18 4.27 30.26
C ARG A 391 -9.30 3.60 31.64
N SER A 392 -10.29 3.95 32.47
CA SER A 392 -10.51 3.21 33.72
C SER A 392 -10.64 1.70 33.43
N LEU A 393 -9.93 0.85 34.17
CA LEU A 393 -9.68 -0.57 33.81
C LEU A 393 -10.96 -1.42 33.68
N SER A 394 -11.97 -1.18 34.51
CA SER A 394 -13.30 -1.81 34.39
C SER A 394 -14.12 -1.29 33.20
N GLU A 395 -13.77 -0.12 32.67
CA GLU A 395 -14.35 0.47 31.47
C GLU A 395 -13.75 -0.14 30.20
N GLY A 396 -12.47 -0.56 30.23
CA GLY A 396 -11.75 -1.16 29.12
C GLY A 396 -12.33 -2.51 28.66
N THR A 397 -12.43 -3.48 29.57
CA THR A 397 -13.03 -4.80 29.28
C THR A 397 -14.52 -4.69 28.92
N ARG A 398 -15.26 -3.78 29.58
CA ARG A 398 -16.65 -3.46 29.21
C ARG A 398 -16.75 -2.87 27.80
N THR A 399 -15.82 -1.99 27.42
CA THR A 399 -15.74 -1.42 26.07
C THR A 399 -15.43 -2.49 25.04
N MET A 400 -14.55 -3.44 25.36
CA MET A 400 -14.27 -4.57 24.46
C MET A 400 -15.54 -5.38 24.17
N ARG A 401 -16.30 -5.71 25.22
CA ARG A 401 -17.58 -6.44 25.11
C ARG A 401 -18.58 -5.67 24.24
N MET A 402 -18.87 -4.41 24.60
CA MET A 402 -19.82 -3.56 23.89
C MET A 402 -19.43 -3.36 22.42
N LYS A 403 -18.14 -3.15 22.10
CA LYS A 403 -17.68 -2.94 20.73
C LYS A 403 -17.67 -4.20 19.87
N MET A 404 -17.46 -5.37 20.47
CA MET A 404 -17.62 -6.64 19.76
C MET A 404 -19.10 -6.89 19.44
N GLU A 405 -20.00 -6.59 20.39
CA GLU A 405 -21.45 -6.68 20.22
C GLU A 405 -21.96 -5.72 19.12
N GLU A 406 -21.50 -4.46 19.10
CA GLU A 406 -21.82 -3.48 18.04
C GLU A 406 -21.39 -3.94 16.62
N PHE A 407 -20.40 -4.85 16.52
CA PHE A 407 -19.87 -5.39 15.26
C PHE A 407 -20.48 -6.76 14.88
N ASP A 408 -21.51 -7.21 15.60
CA ASP A 408 -22.08 -8.57 15.48
C ASP A 408 -21.00 -9.67 15.62
N LEU A 409 -20.04 -9.48 16.53
CA LEU A 409 -18.97 -10.44 16.82
C LEU A 409 -19.16 -11.15 18.17
N PRO A 410 -18.68 -12.40 18.33
CA PRO A 410 -18.71 -13.10 19.61
C PRO A 410 -17.94 -12.34 20.71
N PRO A 411 -18.35 -12.43 21.99
CA PRO A 411 -17.65 -11.78 23.09
C PRO A 411 -16.21 -12.28 23.21
N PRO A 412 -15.26 -11.42 23.67
CA PRO A 412 -13.89 -11.85 23.93
C PRO A 412 -13.83 -13.03 24.90
N LYS A 413 -13.13 -14.10 24.50
CA LYS A 413 -12.97 -15.32 25.30
C LYS A 413 -11.62 -15.33 26.01
N TYR A 414 -11.65 -15.49 27.32
CA TYR A 414 -10.45 -15.61 28.16
C TYR A 414 -10.19 -17.07 28.50
N LYS A 415 -8.91 -17.45 28.50
CA LYS A 415 -8.41 -18.71 29.06
C LYS A 415 -7.25 -18.43 30.01
N ASN A 416 -7.38 -18.90 31.24
CA ASN A 416 -6.38 -18.84 32.29
C ASN A 416 -5.75 -20.22 32.46
N GLU A 417 -4.49 -20.35 32.02
CA GLU A 417 -3.68 -21.55 32.20
C GLU A 417 -2.40 -21.20 33.00
N SER A 418 -1.23 -21.34 32.38
CA SER A 418 0.05 -20.78 32.85
C SER A 418 0.34 -19.37 32.30
N PHE A 419 -0.54 -18.90 31.40
CA PHE A 419 -0.55 -17.59 30.77
C PHE A 419 -2.01 -17.17 30.58
N THR A 420 -2.23 -15.86 30.46
CA THR A 420 -3.54 -15.29 30.11
C THR A 420 -3.66 -15.26 28.60
N LYS A 421 -4.70 -15.89 28.06
CA LYS A 421 -4.98 -15.91 26.62
C LYS A 421 -6.33 -15.27 26.35
N VAL A 422 -6.34 -14.21 25.54
CA VAL A 422 -7.54 -13.55 25.03
C VAL A 422 -7.73 -13.95 23.58
N ILE A 423 -8.91 -14.44 23.23
CA ILE A 423 -9.28 -14.85 21.88
C ILE A 423 -10.43 -13.98 21.40
N LEU A 424 -10.21 -13.26 20.30
CA LEU A 424 -11.21 -12.48 19.58
C LEU A 424 -11.61 -13.24 18.31
N TYR A 425 -12.80 -13.84 18.29
CA TYR A 425 -13.32 -14.49 17.09
C TYR A 425 -13.91 -13.46 16.12
N ASN A 426 -13.88 -13.76 14.83
CA ASN A 426 -14.56 -12.98 13.80
C ASN A 426 -15.45 -13.88 12.93
N ASN A 427 -16.46 -13.28 12.31
CA ASN A 427 -17.32 -13.90 11.30
C ASN A 427 -17.10 -13.22 9.92
N PHE A 428 -15.86 -12.84 9.62
CA PHE A 428 -15.53 -12.03 8.44
C PHE A 428 -15.98 -12.68 7.14
N ALA A 429 -15.80 -13.99 6.99
CA ALA A 429 -16.23 -14.74 5.81
C ALA A 429 -17.77 -14.69 5.62
N ASP A 430 -18.54 -14.72 6.70
CA ASP A 430 -20.00 -14.65 6.66
C ASP A 430 -20.49 -13.23 6.40
N ARG A 431 -19.82 -12.21 6.95
CA ARG A 431 -20.08 -10.80 6.60
C ARG A 431 -19.73 -10.52 5.14
N GLU A 432 -18.59 -11.01 4.65
CA GLU A 432 -18.18 -10.94 3.25
C GLU A 432 -19.19 -11.63 2.34
N LYS A 433 -19.66 -12.84 2.71
CA LYS A 433 -20.75 -13.54 2.02
C LYS A 433 -22.06 -12.76 2.08
N ARG A 434 -22.49 -12.20 3.21
CA ARG A 434 -23.70 -11.35 3.31
C ARG A 434 -23.62 -10.11 2.40
N TYR A 435 -22.45 -9.49 2.30
CA TYR A 435 -22.22 -8.37 1.38
C TYR A 435 -22.06 -8.81 -0.09
N SER A 436 -21.64 -10.05 -0.33
CA SER A 436 -21.50 -10.65 -1.67
C SER A 436 -22.79 -11.30 -2.17
N LEU A 437 -23.71 -11.69 -1.27
CA LEU A 437 -24.99 -12.39 -1.51
C LEU A 437 -26.19 -11.43 -1.46
N LYS A 438 -26.01 -10.18 -1.91
CA LYS A 438 -27.07 -9.47 -2.66
C LYS A 438 -26.75 -9.57 -4.15
N PRO A 439 -27.18 -10.62 -4.86
CA PRO A 439 -27.01 -10.71 -6.29
C PRO A 439 -28.38 -10.54 -6.96
N GLU A 440 -28.73 -9.32 -7.33
CA GLU A 440 -29.47 -9.04 -8.56
C GLU A 440 -29.21 -7.59 -9.01
N LEU A 441 -28.41 -7.51 -10.09
CA LEU A 441 -28.21 -6.41 -11.05
C LEU A 441 -28.01 -4.96 -10.55
N GLU A 442 -26.75 -4.60 -10.33
CA GLU A 442 -26.17 -3.51 -11.13
C GLU A 442 -24.81 -3.98 -11.67
N GLN A 443 -24.74 -4.26 -12.97
CA GLN A 443 -23.46 -4.38 -13.65
C GLN A 443 -22.81 -2.98 -13.62
N ASN A 444 -21.94 -2.75 -12.64
CA ASN A 444 -21.30 -1.45 -12.39
C ASN A 444 -20.08 -1.18 -13.29
N GLN A 445 -19.73 -2.11 -14.17
CA GLN A 445 -18.56 -2.01 -15.02
C GLN A 445 -18.97 -1.85 -16.47
N PHE A 446 -18.46 -0.80 -17.10
CA PHE A 446 -18.81 -0.45 -18.47
C PHE A 446 -17.70 0.36 -19.14
N ALA A 447 -17.78 0.49 -20.46
CA ALA A 447 -16.99 1.44 -21.22
C ALA A 447 -17.85 2.63 -21.66
N ASN A 448 -17.22 3.75 -22.02
CA ASN A 448 -17.89 4.87 -22.71
C ASN A 448 -18.27 4.50 -24.16
N LEU A 449 -19.10 3.47 -24.30
CA LEU A 449 -19.62 2.90 -25.54
C LEU A 449 -21.14 2.82 -25.44
N PHE A 450 -21.81 3.41 -26.41
CA PHE A 450 -23.26 3.49 -26.49
C PHE A 450 -23.70 2.88 -27.81
N GLN A 451 -24.60 1.90 -27.78
CA GLN A 451 -24.94 1.12 -28.98
C GLN A 451 -25.73 1.97 -29.97
N LEU A 452 -25.37 1.87 -31.25
CA LEU A 452 -26.11 2.45 -32.37
C LEU A 452 -26.96 1.35 -33.02
N SER A 453 -28.24 1.64 -33.21
CA SER A 453 -29.14 0.81 -34.02
C SER A 453 -28.98 1.24 -35.47
N VAL A 454 -28.17 0.49 -36.21
CA VAL A 454 -27.87 0.74 -37.64
C VAL A 454 -28.55 -0.35 -38.47
N PRO A 455 -29.53 -0.01 -39.33
CA PRO A 455 -30.20 -0.98 -40.20
C PRO A 455 -29.22 -1.72 -41.14
N GLU A 456 -29.49 -2.98 -41.44
CA GLU A 456 -28.60 -3.82 -42.26
C GLU A 456 -28.38 -3.23 -43.67
N ASP A 457 -29.41 -2.65 -44.27
CA ASP A 457 -29.34 -2.00 -45.59
C ASP A 457 -28.34 -0.83 -45.65
N PHE A 458 -27.99 -0.26 -44.50
CA PHE A 458 -27.00 0.81 -44.39
C PHE A 458 -25.55 0.29 -44.25
N LYS A 459 -25.38 -0.99 -43.89
CA LYS A 459 -24.06 -1.58 -43.72
C LYS A 459 -23.48 -1.90 -45.10
N THR A 460 -22.35 -1.29 -45.41
CA THR A 460 -21.59 -1.57 -46.63
C THR A 460 -20.54 -2.64 -46.35
N ASP A 461 -20.11 -3.38 -47.38
CA ASP A 461 -18.97 -4.30 -47.28
C ASP A 461 -17.71 -3.58 -46.77
N ASP A 462 -17.53 -2.32 -47.15
CA ASP A 462 -16.52 -1.44 -46.56
C ASP A 462 -16.99 -0.84 -45.22
N ARG A 463 -16.60 -1.50 -44.13
CA ARG A 463 -16.84 -1.05 -42.75
C ARG A 463 -16.25 0.33 -42.44
N HIS A 464 -15.14 0.72 -43.10
CA HIS A 464 -14.56 2.04 -42.90
C HIS A 464 -15.45 3.14 -43.48
N GLN A 465 -16.06 2.87 -44.63
CA GLN A 465 -17.03 3.76 -45.25
C GLN A 465 -18.26 3.94 -44.34
N THR A 466 -18.85 2.86 -43.82
CA THR A 466 -20.00 2.94 -42.91
C THR A 466 -19.70 3.82 -41.69
N LYS A 467 -18.56 3.60 -41.00
CA LYS A 467 -18.16 4.41 -39.84
C LYS A 467 -17.95 5.88 -40.18
N ARG A 468 -17.40 6.17 -41.37
CA ARG A 468 -17.19 7.53 -41.84
C ARG A 468 -18.52 8.23 -42.10
N SER A 469 -19.45 7.57 -42.79
CA SER A 469 -20.78 8.12 -43.08
C SER A 469 -21.56 8.42 -41.79
N LEU A 470 -21.55 7.50 -40.81
CA LEU A 470 -22.17 7.72 -39.50
C LEU A 470 -21.59 8.94 -38.78
N LEU A 471 -20.26 9.11 -38.81
CA LEU A 471 -19.60 10.22 -38.12
C LEU A 471 -19.85 11.57 -38.81
N LEU A 472 -19.92 11.60 -40.14
CA LEU A 472 -20.26 12.80 -40.91
C LEU A 472 -21.72 13.20 -40.70
N ALA A 473 -22.66 12.26 -40.75
CA ALA A 473 -24.06 12.52 -40.44
C ALA A 473 -24.23 13.08 -39.01
N LEU A 474 -23.50 12.53 -38.02
CA LEU A 474 -23.50 13.08 -36.67
C LEU A 474 -22.96 14.52 -36.62
N ARG A 475 -21.90 14.85 -37.38
CA ARG A 475 -21.38 16.21 -37.47
C ARG A 475 -22.45 17.18 -37.97
N ASP A 476 -23.11 16.85 -39.08
CA ASP A 476 -24.06 17.75 -39.73
C ASP A 476 -25.28 18.00 -38.83
N VAL A 477 -25.77 16.98 -38.13
CA VAL A 477 -26.86 17.14 -37.16
C VAL A 477 -26.44 17.96 -35.94
N LEU A 478 -25.21 17.79 -35.44
CA LEU A 478 -24.70 18.60 -34.33
C LEU A 478 -24.62 20.08 -34.74
N GLU A 479 -24.07 20.39 -35.91
CA GLU A 479 -24.01 21.77 -36.45
C GLU A 479 -25.41 22.39 -36.55
N GLY A 480 -26.42 21.62 -37.01
CA GLY A 480 -27.81 22.07 -37.07
C GLY A 480 -28.51 22.26 -35.71
N ASN A 481 -27.90 21.83 -34.60
CA ASN A 481 -28.48 21.88 -33.25
C ASN A 481 -27.63 22.72 -32.27
N GLU A 482 -27.08 23.84 -32.75
CA GLU A 482 -26.32 24.81 -31.94
C GLU A 482 -25.00 24.27 -31.35
N TRP A 483 -24.42 23.21 -31.92
CA TRP A 483 -23.06 22.79 -31.57
C TRP A 483 -22.05 23.42 -32.52
N SER A 484 -20.99 23.97 -31.95
CA SER A 484 -19.80 24.38 -32.69
C SER A 484 -18.87 23.20 -32.94
N ILE A 485 -18.47 22.99 -34.19
CA ILE A 485 -17.47 21.98 -34.55
C ILE A 485 -16.06 22.55 -34.38
N ASP A 486 -15.30 21.91 -33.49
CA ASP A 486 -13.90 22.24 -33.23
C ASP A 486 -12.97 21.57 -34.24
N GLY A 487 -13.36 20.40 -34.76
CA GLY A 487 -12.67 19.77 -35.88
C GLY A 487 -12.98 18.28 -36.04
N LEU A 488 -12.64 17.75 -37.21
CA LEU A 488 -12.78 16.34 -37.57
C LEU A 488 -11.43 15.82 -38.09
N TYR A 489 -10.73 15.00 -37.31
CA TYR A 489 -9.44 14.43 -37.71
C TYR A 489 -9.22 13.06 -37.09
N TYR A 490 -8.53 12.17 -37.83
CA TYR A 490 -8.27 10.78 -37.43
C TYR A 490 -9.54 10.02 -36.99
N SER A 491 -10.65 10.23 -37.70
CA SER A 491 -11.97 9.64 -37.40
C SER A 491 -12.49 9.97 -36.00
N ARG A 492 -12.25 11.20 -35.55
CA ARG A 492 -12.78 11.76 -34.30
C ARG A 492 -13.35 13.14 -34.55
N LEU A 493 -14.58 13.32 -34.10
CA LEU A 493 -15.29 14.57 -34.17
C LEU A 493 -15.17 15.27 -32.82
N TYR A 494 -14.77 16.54 -32.84
CA TYR A 494 -14.67 17.39 -31.67
C TYR A 494 -15.72 18.48 -31.79
N ALA A 495 -16.61 18.58 -30.81
CA ALA A 495 -17.68 19.57 -30.80
C ALA A 495 -17.95 20.08 -29.38
N TYR A 496 -18.51 21.28 -29.27
CA TYR A 496 -18.88 21.90 -27.99
C TYR A 496 -20.05 22.86 -28.20
N ARG A 497 -20.76 23.18 -27.12
CA ARG A 497 -21.79 24.22 -27.06
C ARG A 497 -21.27 25.42 -26.30
N ASP A 498 -21.92 26.56 -26.44
CA ASP A 498 -21.52 27.76 -25.70
C ASP A 498 -21.66 27.59 -24.18
N ASP A 499 -22.67 26.83 -23.73
CA ASP A 499 -22.86 26.44 -22.33
C ASP A 499 -21.75 25.53 -21.77
N ASP A 500 -20.90 24.94 -22.64
CA ASP A 500 -19.77 24.12 -22.21
C ASP A 500 -18.55 24.97 -21.82
N ASN A 501 -18.66 26.31 -21.87
CA ASN A 501 -17.68 27.25 -21.36
C ASN A 501 -17.49 27.07 -19.84
N ILE A 502 -16.24 26.94 -19.43
CA ILE A 502 -15.83 26.81 -18.03
C ILE A 502 -15.56 28.23 -17.54
N GLY A 503 -16.43 28.75 -16.69
CA GLY A 503 -16.26 30.06 -16.08
C GLY A 503 -14.91 30.17 -15.37
N ILE A 504 -14.12 31.19 -15.73
CA ILE A 504 -12.83 31.52 -15.12
C ILE A 504 -12.83 33.01 -14.72
N GLU A 505 -11.79 33.45 -14.00
CA GLU A 505 -11.68 34.85 -13.58
C GLU A 505 -11.72 35.81 -14.80
N SER A 506 -12.40 36.94 -14.63
CA SER A 506 -12.74 37.88 -15.71
C SER A 506 -11.52 38.46 -16.45
N ASP A 507 -10.39 38.61 -15.77
CA ASP A 507 -9.13 39.06 -16.40
C ASP A 507 -8.56 38.03 -17.38
N PHE A 508 -8.80 36.74 -17.16
CA PHE A 508 -8.36 35.66 -18.06
C PHE A 508 -9.29 35.53 -19.25
N GLU A 509 -10.60 35.70 -19.05
CA GLU A 509 -11.61 35.61 -20.11
C GLU A 509 -11.38 36.61 -21.24
N ARG A 510 -10.74 37.75 -20.95
CA ARG A 510 -10.33 38.74 -21.96
C ARG A 510 -9.24 38.23 -22.91
N VAL A 511 -8.51 37.18 -22.53
CA VAL A 511 -7.41 36.60 -23.33
C VAL A 511 -7.81 35.25 -23.90
N PHE A 512 -8.44 34.40 -23.09
CA PHE A 512 -8.86 33.07 -23.51
C PHE A 512 -10.08 32.59 -22.72
N LYS A 513 -10.84 31.66 -23.31
CA LYS A 513 -11.87 30.88 -22.64
C LYS A 513 -11.47 29.41 -22.56
N LEU A 514 -12.06 28.69 -21.62
CA LEU A 514 -11.87 27.25 -21.47
C LEU A 514 -13.18 26.55 -21.83
N TYR A 515 -13.12 25.51 -22.65
CA TYR A 515 -14.30 24.74 -23.04
C TYR A 515 -14.13 23.27 -22.71
N ASN A 516 -15.21 22.62 -22.27
CA ASN A 516 -15.33 21.17 -22.28
C ASN A 516 -15.69 20.72 -23.70
N ILE A 517 -14.71 20.29 -24.47
CA ILE A 517 -14.92 19.79 -25.82
C ILE A 517 -15.24 18.30 -25.78
N HIS A 518 -16.35 17.92 -26.38
CA HIS A 518 -16.80 16.54 -26.54
C HIS A 518 -16.06 15.88 -27.72
N GLU A 519 -15.52 14.68 -27.50
CA GLU A 519 -14.81 13.85 -28.47
C GLU A 519 -15.66 12.63 -28.81
N PHE A 520 -16.17 12.59 -30.04
CA PHE A 520 -16.99 11.50 -30.57
C PHE A 520 -16.20 10.61 -31.53
N GLN A 521 -16.40 9.29 -31.44
CA GLN A 521 -15.79 8.31 -32.35
C GLN A 521 -16.71 7.10 -32.54
N ILE A 522 -16.87 6.64 -33.78
CA ILE A 522 -17.59 5.39 -34.07
C ILE A 522 -16.65 4.19 -33.91
N LYS A 523 -17.09 3.20 -33.15
CA LYS A 523 -16.43 1.90 -32.93
C LYS A 523 -17.30 0.77 -33.43
N GLU A 524 -16.67 -0.37 -33.69
CA GLU A 524 -17.34 -1.55 -34.20
C GLU A 524 -16.78 -2.77 -33.48
N TYR A 525 -17.65 -3.53 -32.83
CA TYR A 525 -17.33 -4.79 -32.15
C TYR A 525 -18.46 -5.77 -32.42
N ASP A 526 -18.12 -7.00 -32.81
CA ASP A 526 -19.11 -8.05 -33.13
C ASP A 526 -20.18 -7.62 -34.15
N GLN A 527 -19.79 -6.94 -35.24
CA GLN A 527 -20.72 -6.39 -36.25
C GLN A 527 -21.72 -5.34 -35.72
N ASN A 528 -21.60 -4.93 -34.46
CA ASN A 528 -22.38 -3.86 -33.85
C ASN A 528 -21.59 -2.56 -33.84
N TYR A 529 -22.27 -1.45 -34.15
CA TYR A 529 -21.69 -0.12 -34.10
C TYR A 529 -21.97 0.55 -32.75
N TYR A 530 -20.96 1.24 -32.23
CA TYR A 530 -21.02 1.96 -30.97
C TYR A 530 -20.53 3.39 -31.17
N LEU A 531 -21.27 4.35 -30.62
CA LEU A 531 -20.77 5.70 -30.41
C LEU A 531 -19.94 5.71 -29.13
N SER A 532 -18.66 6.00 -29.26
CA SER A 532 -17.81 6.34 -28.12
C SER A 532 -17.75 7.84 -27.94
N PHE A 533 -17.93 8.28 -26.71
CA PHE A 533 -17.92 9.69 -26.36
C PHE A 533 -17.07 9.92 -25.10
N ASP A 534 -16.21 10.94 -25.15
CA ASP A 534 -15.35 11.37 -24.05
C ASP A 534 -15.23 12.92 -24.06
N TYR A 535 -14.58 13.53 -23.06
CA TYR A 535 -14.42 15.01 -23.03
C TYR A 535 -12.99 15.48 -22.77
N ARG A 536 -12.63 16.66 -23.27
CA ARG A 536 -11.32 17.29 -23.09
C ARG A 536 -11.47 18.77 -22.83
N VAL A 537 -10.70 19.30 -21.88
CA VAL A 537 -10.60 20.75 -21.70
C VAL A 537 -9.70 21.32 -22.80
N ARG A 538 -10.17 22.34 -23.52
CA ARG A 538 -9.35 23.12 -24.46
C ARG A 538 -9.39 24.59 -24.12
N ILE A 539 -8.28 25.26 -24.46
CA ILE A 539 -8.17 26.71 -24.41
C ILE A 539 -8.54 27.27 -25.78
N LYS A 540 -9.40 28.29 -25.80
CA LYS A 540 -9.76 29.04 -26.99
C LYS A 540 -9.38 30.50 -26.82
N ASN A 541 -8.58 31.02 -27.75
CA ASN A 541 -8.20 32.42 -27.79
C ASN A 541 -9.44 33.33 -27.89
N GLN A 542 -9.40 34.49 -27.25
CA GLN A 542 -10.40 35.55 -27.35
C GLN A 542 -9.83 36.86 -27.90
N VAL A 543 -8.50 36.96 -28.05
CA VAL A 543 -7.84 38.16 -28.54
C VAL A 543 -7.93 38.19 -30.07
N ASP A 544 -8.42 39.31 -30.60
CA ASP A 544 -8.49 39.53 -32.04
C ASP A 544 -7.10 39.69 -32.68
N LEU A 545 -7.06 39.54 -34.00
CA LEU A 545 -5.84 39.58 -34.79
C LEU A 545 -5.16 40.95 -34.71
N GLN A 546 -5.93 42.04 -34.60
CA GLN A 546 -5.39 43.42 -34.56
C GLN A 546 -4.51 43.62 -33.33
N GLU A 547 -4.95 43.10 -32.19
CA GLU A 547 -4.17 43.11 -30.96
C GLU A 547 -3.01 42.11 -31.01
N LEU A 548 -3.18 40.93 -31.62
CA LEU A 548 -2.14 39.92 -31.70
C LEU A 548 -0.96 40.32 -32.58
N ILE A 549 -1.17 41.03 -33.68
CA ILE A 549 -0.09 41.47 -34.59
C ILE A 549 0.99 42.28 -33.85
N LYS A 550 0.66 42.95 -32.74
CA LYS A 550 1.60 43.70 -31.90
C LYS A 550 2.62 42.80 -31.18
N TYR A 551 2.33 41.51 -31.02
CA TYR A 551 3.13 40.57 -30.22
C TYR A 551 3.84 39.49 -31.03
N PHE A 552 3.51 39.34 -32.31
CA PHE A 552 4.04 38.30 -33.19
C PHE A 552 4.78 38.91 -34.38
N GLU A 553 5.66 38.13 -34.99
CA GLU A 553 6.41 38.57 -36.17
C GLU A 553 5.47 38.80 -37.37
N ASN A 554 5.89 39.69 -38.27
CA ASN A 554 5.19 39.88 -39.54
C ASN A 554 5.08 38.53 -40.26
N ASN A 555 3.90 38.24 -40.79
CA ASN A 555 3.50 37.00 -41.46
C ASN A 555 3.23 35.75 -40.59
N TYR A 556 3.37 35.80 -39.26
CA TYR A 556 3.14 34.64 -38.38
C TYR A 556 1.76 33.97 -38.54
N PHE A 557 0.73 34.74 -38.86
CA PHE A 557 -0.65 34.23 -38.99
C PHE A 557 -1.03 33.86 -40.43
N LEU A 558 -0.19 34.13 -41.43
CA LEU A 558 -0.52 33.87 -42.83
C LEU A 558 -0.77 32.38 -43.08
N GLY A 559 -1.83 32.10 -43.84
CA GLY A 559 -2.25 30.77 -44.22
C GLY A 559 -2.84 29.92 -43.09
N LYS A 560 -2.98 30.46 -41.88
CA LYS A 560 -3.63 29.75 -40.76
C LYS A 560 -5.15 29.88 -40.83
N ASN A 561 -5.82 28.88 -40.26
CA ASN A 561 -7.26 28.95 -40.04
C ASN A 561 -7.54 29.94 -38.90
N VAL A 562 -8.54 30.79 -39.10
CA VAL A 562 -8.99 31.83 -38.18
C VAL A 562 -10.51 31.76 -38.06
N LYS A 563 -11.03 32.23 -36.94
CA LYS A 563 -12.48 32.45 -36.79
C LYS A 563 -12.78 33.90 -37.11
N VAL A 564 -13.83 34.15 -37.88
CA VAL A 564 -14.26 35.49 -38.28
C VAL A 564 -15.64 35.75 -37.68
N ARG A 565 -15.79 36.87 -36.99
CA ARG A 565 -17.07 37.32 -36.44
C ARG A 565 -17.85 38.10 -37.51
N LEU A 566 -18.99 37.56 -37.93
CA LEU A 566 -19.90 38.16 -38.91
C LEU A 566 -21.26 38.40 -38.22
N GLY A 567 -21.48 39.62 -37.72
CA GLY A 567 -22.64 39.88 -36.85
C GLY A 567 -22.59 39.01 -35.59
N ASP A 568 -23.62 38.19 -35.39
CA ASP A 568 -23.72 37.25 -34.26
C ASP A 568 -23.11 35.86 -34.55
N SER A 569 -22.68 35.57 -35.78
CA SER A 569 -22.09 34.27 -36.15
C SER A 569 -20.55 34.29 -36.13
N LEU A 570 -19.96 33.11 -35.93
CA LEU A 570 -18.52 32.86 -36.00
C LEU A 570 -18.24 31.82 -37.08
N GLU A 571 -17.60 32.23 -38.16
CA GLU A 571 -17.28 31.36 -39.30
C GLU A 571 -15.79 31.06 -39.40
N ILE A 572 -15.44 29.92 -39.99
CA ILE A 572 -14.04 29.50 -40.16
C ILE A 572 -13.55 29.95 -41.53
N ALA A 573 -12.44 30.68 -41.55
CA ALA A 573 -11.78 31.13 -42.77
C ALA A 573 -10.27 30.90 -42.71
N LYS A 574 -9.61 30.93 -43.86
CA LYS A 574 -8.16 30.87 -43.97
C LYS A 574 -7.61 32.27 -44.22
N LEU A 575 -6.70 32.73 -43.36
CA LEU A 575 -6.11 34.07 -43.47
C LEU A 575 -5.13 34.12 -44.66
N LYS A 576 -5.36 35.02 -45.62
CA LYS A 576 -4.55 35.18 -46.83
C LYS A 576 -3.53 36.30 -46.70
N THR A 577 -3.95 37.46 -46.20
CA THR A 577 -3.11 38.62 -45.87
C THR A 577 -3.71 39.33 -44.66
N TYR A 578 -2.90 40.12 -43.95
CA TYR A 578 -3.41 40.93 -42.84
C TYR A 578 -2.58 42.21 -42.68
N ASN A 579 -3.26 43.31 -42.41
CA ASN A 579 -2.68 44.61 -42.08
C ASN A 579 -3.35 45.19 -40.82
N GLN A 580 -2.83 46.31 -40.32
CA GLN A 580 -3.56 47.09 -39.31
C GLN A 580 -4.82 47.66 -39.96
N GLY A 581 -5.99 47.28 -39.45
CA GLY A 581 -7.30 47.74 -39.97
C GLY A 581 -8.05 46.64 -40.74
N SER A 582 -7.59 46.26 -41.92
CA SER A 582 -8.24 45.22 -42.75
C SER A 582 -7.33 44.02 -43.04
N SER A 583 -7.97 42.87 -43.26
CA SER A 583 -7.33 41.59 -43.54
C SER A 583 -8.14 40.83 -44.57
N VAL A 584 -7.47 40.01 -45.38
CA VAL A 584 -8.11 39.22 -46.42
C VAL A 584 -8.21 37.77 -45.97
N VAL A 585 -9.41 37.20 -46.01
CA VAL A 585 -9.68 35.81 -45.65
C VAL A 585 -10.32 35.05 -46.81
N ASN A 586 -10.28 33.73 -46.73
CA ASN A 586 -10.93 32.82 -47.67
C ASN A 586 -11.79 31.83 -46.87
N PHE A 587 -13.11 31.91 -46.99
CA PHE A 587 -14.02 31.00 -46.27
C PHE A 587 -13.91 29.58 -46.83
N ALA A 588 -14.26 28.59 -46.01
CA ALA A 588 -14.09 27.17 -46.38
C ALA A 588 -15.08 26.71 -47.46
N ASP A 589 -16.25 27.35 -47.54
CA ASP A 589 -17.38 26.91 -48.37
C ASP A 589 -17.62 27.77 -49.61
N VAL A 590 -16.85 28.85 -49.78
CA VAL A 590 -16.91 29.74 -50.94
C VAL A 590 -15.48 30.03 -51.37
N ASN A 591 -15.16 29.85 -52.66
CA ASN A 591 -13.84 30.25 -53.21
C ASN A 591 -13.66 31.78 -53.30
N ASP A 592 -14.54 32.54 -52.64
CA ASP A 592 -14.49 33.99 -52.58
C ASP A 592 -13.53 34.46 -51.49
N VAL A 593 -12.86 35.55 -51.82
CA VAL A 593 -11.84 36.19 -51.00
C VAL A 593 -12.44 37.48 -50.48
N ASP A 594 -12.68 37.55 -49.18
CA ASP A 594 -13.33 38.70 -48.55
C ASP A 594 -12.33 39.55 -47.78
N GLU A 595 -12.46 40.87 -47.90
CA GLU A 595 -11.75 41.84 -47.07
C GLU A 595 -12.59 42.15 -45.82
N ILE A 596 -12.02 41.87 -44.66
CA ILE A 596 -12.70 41.91 -43.36
C ILE A 596 -11.87 42.75 -42.39
N SER A 597 -12.55 43.46 -41.49
CA SER A 597 -11.88 44.15 -40.38
C SER A 597 -11.01 43.18 -39.59
N THR A 598 -9.74 43.53 -39.38
CA THR A 598 -8.79 42.74 -38.60
C THR A 598 -9.27 42.54 -37.14
N THR A 599 -10.09 43.44 -36.60
CA THR A 599 -10.70 43.31 -35.25
C THR A 599 -11.78 42.24 -35.17
N SER A 600 -12.36 41.83 -36.30
CA SER A 600 -13.38 40.77 -36.37
C SER A 600 -12.76 39.38 -36.50
N ILE A 601 -11.44 39.27 -36.62
CA ILE A 601 -10.72 38.01 -36.82
C ILE A 601 -10.12 37.54 -35.51
N ILE A 602 -10.41 36.32 -35.09
CA ILE A 602 -9.85 35.66 -33.90
C ILE A 602 -9.03 34.46 -34.36
N PRO A 603 -7.69 34.57 -34.36
CA PRO A 603 -6.80 33.45 -34.71
C PRO A 603 -6.80 32.35 -33.65
N GLU A 604 -6.57 31.10 -34.06
CA GLU A 604 -6.24 30.04 -33.11
C GLU A 604 -4.81 30.20 -32.59
N LEU A 605 -4.66 30.13 -31.26
CA LEU A 605 -3.36 30.19 -30.59
C LEU A 605 -3.05 28.86 -29.93
N ASN A 606 -1.79 28.41 -30.08
CA ASN A 606 -1.31 27.26 -29.32
C ASN A 606 -0.99 27.66 -27.86
N TYR A 607 -0.75 26.67 -27.01
CA TYR A 607 -0.46 26.87 -25.59
C TYR A 607 0.71 27.85 -25.31
N ARG A 608 1.76 27.84 -26.15
CA ARG A 608 2.92 28.75 -25.99
C ARG A 608 2.57 30.17 -26.37
N ASP A 609 1.79 30.33 -27.44
CA ASP A 609 1.34 31.62 -27.94
C ASP A 609 0.45 32.31 -26.91
N ILE A 610 -0.45 31.57 -26.27
CA ILE A 610 -1.30 32.09 -25.18
C ILE A 610 -0.46 32.56 -24.01
N ASN A 611 0.52 31.76 -23.56
CA ASN A 611 1.46 32.17 -22.51
C ASN A 611 2.28 33.42 -22.90
N LYS A 612 2.66 33.56 -24.17
CA LYS A 612 3.33 34.75 -24.68
C LYS A 612 2.45 35.99 -24.55
N VAL A 613 1.18 35.88 -24.95
CA VAL A 613 0.20 36.98 -24.85
C VAL A 613 -0.05 37.35 -23.38
N LEU A 614 -0.27 36.38 -22.50
CA LEU A 614 -0.46 36.61 -21.06
C LEU A 614 0.73 37.36 -20.45
N LYS A 615 1.96 36.94 -20.78
CA LYS A 615 3.19 37.62 -20.32
C LYS A 615 3.28 39.06 -20.83
N LYS A 616 2.91 39.31 -22.09
CA LYS A 616 2.91 40.66 -22.68
C LYS A 616 1.85 41.58 -22.09
N LYS A 617 0.68 41.04 -21.72
CA LYS A 617 -0.37 41.77 -20.98
C LYS A 617 -0.11 41.86 -19.47
N ASN A 618 1.04 41.38 -18.99
CA ASN A 618 1.44 41.34 -17.58
C ASN A 618 0.44 40.60 -16.67
N ILE A 619 -0.27 39.61 -17.22
CA ILE A 619 -1.21 38.76 -16.49
C ILE A 619 -0.46 37.55 -15.95
N ARG A 620 -0.46 37.36 -14.63
CA ARG A 620 0.19 36.22 -13.97
C ARG A 620 -0.81 35.10 -13.73
N VAL A 621 -0.74 34.04 -14.53
CA VAL A 621 -1.57 32.84 -14.37
C VAL A 621 -0.73 31.58 -14.58
N ASP A 622 -0.93 30.57 -13.73
CA ASP A 622 -0.38 29.23 -13.96
C ASP A 622 -1.37 28.42 -14.80
N LEU A 623 -1.23 28.55 -16.11
CA LEU A 623 -2.11 27.93 -17.09
C LEU A 623 -2.11 26.38 -16.98
N ASP A 624 -0.97 25.79 -16.60
CA ASP A 624 -0.85 24.35 -16.39
C ASP A 624 -1.68 23.88 -15.20
N LYS A 625 -1.60 24.60 -14.08
CA LYS A 625 -2.39 24.28 -12.89
C LYS A 625 -3.89 24.44 -13.17
N LEU A 626 -4.28 25.51 -13.87
CA LEU A 626 -5.67 25.77 -14.25
C LEU A 626 -6.24 24.63 -15.11
N LEU A 627 -5.54 24.26 -16.20
CA LEU A 627 -5.96 23.17 -17.08
C LEU A 627 -6.07 21.82 -16.34
N LYS A 628 -5.11 21.50 -15.46
CA LYS A 628 -5.11 20.25 -14.71
C LYS A 628 -6.29 20.16 -13.75
N SER A 629 -6.65 21.26 -13.09
CA SER A 629 -7.81 21.33 -12.21
C SER A 629 -9.11 21.03 -12.97
N HIS A 630 -9.35 21.74 -14.08
CA HIS A 630 -10.58 21.55 -14.87
C HIS A 630 -10.62 20.24 -15.66
N SER A 631 -9.46 19.67 -16.00
CA SER A 631 -9.36 18.32 -16.61
C SER A 631 -9.54 17.19 -15.60
N MET A 632 -9.85 17.52 -14.34
CA MET A 632 -10.09 16.59 -13.24
C MET A 632 -8.86 15.78 -12.81
N LEU A 633 -7.65 16.19 -13.20
CA LEU A 633 -6.42 15.46 -12.86
C LEU A 633 -6.13 15.44 -11.37
N PHE A 634 -6.64 16.42 -10.62
CA PHE A 634 -6.45 16.53 -9.17
C PHE A 634 -7.60 15.94 -8.33
N HIS A 635 -8.71 15.49 -8.95
CA HIS A 635 -9.82 14.90 -8.20
C HIS A 635 -9.59 13.43 -7.89
N LYS A 636 -9.83 13.03 -6.63
CA LYS A 636 -9.66 11.63 -6.17
C LYS A 636 -10.61 10.64 -6.86
N ASN A 637 -11.81 11.07 -7.22
CA ASN A 637 -12.83 10.25 -7.89
C ASN A 637 -13.06 10.70 -9.34
N ALA A 638 -12.01 11.14 -10.02
CA ALA A 638 -12.11 11.70 -11.36
C ALA A 638 -12.80 10.75 -12.36
N ALA A 639 -12.59 9.43 -12.23
CA ALA A 639 -13.26 8.44 -13.07
C ALA A 639 -14.78 8.37 -12.82
N LYS A 640 -15.25 8.51 -11.57
CA LYS A 640 -16.69 8.59 -11.26
C LYS A 640 -17.32 9.87 -11.82
N ILE A 641 -16.69 11.02 -11.58
CA ILE A 641 -17.15 12.31 -12.13
C ILE A 641 -17.22 12.26 -13.67
N ARG A 642 -16.25 11.58 -14.29
CA ARG A 642 -16.20 11.35 -15.74
C ARG A 642 -17.32 10.48 -16.24
N ALA A 643 -17.56 9.35 -15.57
CA ALA A 643 -18.68 8.47 -15.86
C ALA A 643 -20.00 9.24 -15.79
N ASP A 644 -20.27 9.98 -14.72
CA ASP A 644 -21.53 10.72 -14.53
C ASP A 644 -21.78 11.74 -15.64
N LYS A 645 -20.75 12.53 -15.98
CA LYS A 645 -20.82 13.47 -17.11
C LYS A 645 -21.07 12.75 -18.44
N ILE A 646 -20.43 11.59 -18.62
CA ILE A 646 -20.59 10.83 -19.85
C ILE A 646 -22.03 10.28 -19.98
N LEU A 647 -22.59 9.77 -18.89
CA LEU A 647 -23.96 9.25 -18.88
C LEU A 647 -24.99 10.37 -19.09
N LEU A 648 -24.77 11.55 -18.51
CA LEU A 648 -25.64 12.70 -18.71
C LEU A 648 -25.66 13.16 -20.17
N THR A 649 -24.49 13.33 -20.79
CA THR A 649 -24.43 13.74 -22.20
C THR A 649 -24.99 12.67 -23.13
N ALA A 650 -24.84 11.37 -22.85
CA ALA A 650 -25.45 10.32 -23.65
C ALA A 650 -26.98 10.42 -23.70
N LYS A 651 -27.62 10.81 -22.58
CA LYS A 651 -29.06 11.12 -22.54
C LYS A 651 -29.40 12.35 -23.39
N ILE A 652 -28.64 13.44 -23.24
CA ILE A 652 -28.83 14.66 -24.06
C ILE A 652 -28.73 14.35 -25.56
N LEU A 653 -27.76 13.53 -25.98
CA LEU A 653 -27.64 13.12 -27.38
C LEU A 653 -28.84 12.28 -27.83
N GLN A 654 -29.28 11.32 -27.02
CA GLN A 654 -30.45 10.50 -27.35
C GLN A 654 -31.72 11.35 -27.49
N ASP A 655 -31.92 12.34 -26.62
CA ASP A 655 -33.14 13.15 -26.56
C ASP A 655 -33.17 14.27 -27.61
N ARG A 656 -32.02 14.90 -27.92
CA ARG A 656 -31.96 16.11 -28.75
C ARG A 656 -31.32 15.93 -30.12
N ILE A 657 -30.44 14.94 -30.29
CA ILE A 657 -29.64 14.76 -31.52
C ILE A 657 -30.08 13.53 -32.30
N PHE A 658 -30.43 12.43 -31.62
CA PHE A 658 -30.90 11.21 -32.26
C PHE A 658 -32.44 11.15 -32.32
N PRO A 659 -33.03 10.49 -33.35
CA PRO A 659 -32.37 9.77 -34.43
C PRO A 659 -31.68 10.69 -35.44
N ILE A 660 -30.52 10.25 -35.94
CA ILE A 660 -29.89 10.89 -37.10
C ILE A 660 -30.41 10.21 -38.37
N ARG A 661 -30.76 10.99 -39.38
CA ARG A 661 -31.24 10.49 -40.67
C ARG A 661 -30.12 10.49 -41.69
N ILE A 662 -29.92 9.34 -42.35
CA ILE A 662 -28.98 9.20 -43.45
C ILE A 662 -29.77 8.59 -44.61
N ASP A 663 -29.98 9.38 -45.67
CA ASP A 663 -30.90 9.07 -46.77
C ASP A 663 -32.32 8.73 -46.26
N LYS A 664 -32.78 7.49 -46.46
CA LYS A 664 -34.08 6.98 -45.99
C LYS A 664 -34.00 6.21 -44.66
N THR A 665 -32.83 6.19 -44.03
CA THR A 665 -32.53 5.31 -42.89
C THR A 665 -32.40 6.13 -41.60
N GLU A 666 -33.06 5.69 -40.52
CA GLU A 666 -32.88 6.26 -39.18
C GLU A 666 -31.87 5.45 -38.37
N VAL A 667 -30.87 6.13 -37.83
CA VAL A 667 -29.93 5.56 -36.86
C VAL A 667 -30.29 6.09 -35.48
N ARG A 668 -30.45 5.19 -34.51
CA ARG A 668 -30.83 5.52 -33.12
C ARG A 668 -29.70 5.23 -32.14
N LEU A 669 -29.56 6.06 -31.11
CA LEU A 669 -28.63 5.88 -30.01
C LEU A 669 -29.34 5.25 -28.81
N ASN A 670 -28.73 4.23 -28.21
CA ASN A 670 -29.08 3.76 -26.87
C ASN A 670 -28.21 4.50 -25.84
N SER A 671 -28.81 5.36 -25.01
CA SER A 671 -28.09 6.13 -23.99
C SER A 671 -27.63 5.30 -22.79
N ASN A 672 -28.05 4.04 -22.67
CA ASN A 672 -27.49 3.14 -21.67
C ASN A 672 -26.08 2.70 -22.11
N PRO A 673 -25.08 2.82 -21.23
CA PRO A 673 -23.73 2.39 -21.56
C PRO A 673 -23.72 0.87 -21.76
N LYS A 674 -22.86 0.39 -22.66
CA LYS A 674 -22.66 -1.04 -22.82
C LYS A 674 -21.90 -1.61 -21.62
N LEU A 675 -22.63 -2.32 -20.77
CA LEU A 675 -22.10 -3.03 -19.62
C LEU A 675 -21.21 -4.19 -20.06
N PHE A 676 -20.14 -4.46 -19.29
CA PHE A 676 -19.28 -5.60 -19.57
C PHE A 676 -19.95 -6.92 -19.20
N LEU A 677 -19.71 -7.92 -20.03
CA LEU A 677 -20.12 -9.29 -19.77
C LEU A 677 -19.13 -9.95 -18.81
N LYS A 678 -19.64 -10.82 -17.92
CA LYS A 678 -18.79 -11.69 -17.11
C LYS A 678 -18.47 -12.95 -17.90
N PRO A 679 -17.29 -13.58 -17.69
CA PRO A 679 -16.96 -14.85 -18.32
C PRO A 679 -17.99 -15.90 -17.90
N SER A 680 -18.64 -16.56 -18.85
CA SER A 680 -19.53 -17.69 -18.54
C SER A 680 -18.72 -18.98 -18.38
N SER A 681 -19.11 -19.83 -17.43
CA SER A 681 -18.52 -21.18 -17.24
C SER A 681 -18.69 -22.08 -18.47
N ALA A 682 -19.65 -21.76 -19.36
CA ALA A 682 -19.93 -22.47 -20.61
C ALA A 682 -19.03 -22.04 -21.80
N SER A 683 -18.07 -21.14 -21.62
CA SER A 683 -17.18 -20.64 -22.69
C SER A 683 -16.03 -21.59 -23.08
N PHE A 684 -16.19 -22.90 -22.87
CA PHE A 684 -15.29 -23.94 -23.38
C PHE A 684 -15.43 -24.18 -24.90
N SER A 685 -16.39 -23.53 -25.58
CA SER A 685 -16.62 -23.67 -27.02
C SER A 685 -15.72 -22.78 -27.90
N GLY A 686 -14.76 -22.04 -27.32
CA GLY A 686 -13.83 -21.18 -28.07
C GLY A 686 -14.46 -19.93 -28.71
N LYS A 687 -15.79 -19.72 -28.59
CA LYS A 687 -16.45 -18.53 -29.10
C LYS A 687 -16.30 -17.37 -28.10
N ILE A 688 -15.37 -16.47 -28.39
CA ILE A 688 -15.11 -15.26 -27.60
C ILE A 688 -16.30 -14.30 -27.74
N THR A 689 -16.95 -13.95 -26.63
CA THR A 689 -17.99 -12.91 -26.62
C THR A 689 -17.36 -11.53 -26.40
N PRO A 690 -17.52 -10.57 -27.32
CA PRO A 690 -16.95 -9.23 -27.16
C PRO A 690 -17.49 -8.47 -25.95
N LEU A 691 -16.68 -7.55 -25.45
CA LEU A 691 -16.91 -6.76 -24.23
C LEU A 691 -17.03 -7.61 -22.95
N THR A 692 -16.37 -8.76 -22.92
CA THR A 692 -16.21 -9.58 -21.71
C THR A 692 -15.02 -9.07 -20.90
N VAL A 693 -15.23 -8.85 -19.59
CA VAL A 693 -14.19 -8.38 -18.65
C VAL A 693 -13.63 -9.54 -17.84
N TYR A 694 -12.31 -9.55 -17.67
CA TYR A 694 -11.56 -10.52 -16.88
C TYR A 694 -10.76 -9.79 -15.80
N HIS A 695 -10.73 -10.35 -14.58
CA HIS A 695 -10.06 -9.80 -13.39
C HIS A 695 -8.99 -10.75 -12.82
N ASP A 696 -8.61 -11.76 -13.59
CA ASP A 696 -7.84 -12.91 -13.13
C ASP A 696 -6.32 -12.76 -13.32
N LEU A 697 -5.84 -11.57 -13.70
CA LEU A 697 -4.40 -11.27 -13.70
C LEU A 697 -3.95 -10.81 -12.33
N SER A 698 -3.03 -11.56 -11.73
CA SER A 698 -2.39 -11.20 -10.47
C SER A 698 -1.45 -10.01 -10.64
N GLU A 699 -1.29 -9.22 -9.57
CA GLU A 699 -0.26 -8.18 -9.54
C GLU A 699 1.14 -8.84 -9.53
N PRO A 700 2.02 -8.49 -10.48
CA PRO A 700 3.37 -9.07 -10.59
C PRO A 700 4.27 -8.76 -9.39
N TYR A 701 4.97 -9.80 -8.93
CA TYR A 701 6.15 -9.69 -8.06
C TYR A 701 7.39 -9.39 -8.90
N VAL A 702 8.39 -8.77 -8.28
CA VAL A 702 9.75 -8.67 -8.82
C VAL A 702 10.75 -9.17 -7.79
N VAL A 703 11.91 -9.60 -8.27
CA VAL A 703 13.03 -10.10 -7.48
C VAL A 703 14.08 -9.00 -7.32
N PHE A 704 14.60 -8.90 -6.11
CA PHE A 704 15.68 -8.03 -5.65
C PHE A 704 16.88 -8.89 -5.23
N HIS A 705 17.83 -8.30 -4.51
CA HIS A 705 19.01 -9.00 -4.03
C HIS A 705 18.68 -10.35 -3.36
N THR A 706 19.51 -11.38 -3.58
CA THR A 706 19.41 -12.71 -2.94
C THR A 706 18.06 -13.41 -3.11
N GLY A 707 17.34 -13.15 -4.22
CA GLY A 707 16.06 -13.80 -4.50
C GLY A 707 14.87 -13.23 -3.73
N GLN A 708 15.04 -12.12 -3.00
CA GLN A 708 13.96 -11.50 -2.22
C GLN A 708 12.89 -10.93 -3.15
N ILE A 709 11.62 -11.23 -2.90
CA ILE A 709 10.50 -10.79 -3.74
C ILE A 709 9.65 -9.70 -3.11
N SER A 710 9.11 -8.79 -3.92
CA SER A 710 8.11 -7.80 -3.51
C SER A 710 7.28 -7.32 -4.70
N GLN A 711 6.00 -7.01 -4.47
CA GLN A 711 5.13 -6.33 -5.46
C GLN A 711 5.32 -4.80 -5.43
N ASN A 712 5.81 -4.28 -4.31
CA ASN A 712 6.10 -2.86 -4.11
C ASN A 712 7.58 -2.60 -4.41
N ILE A 713 7.84 -1.97 -5.57
CA ILE A 713 9.19 -1.69 -6.07
C ILE A 713 9.96 -0.85 -5.07
N LEU A 714 9.35 0.21 -4.57
CA LEU A 714 9.99 1.14 -3.65
C LEU A 714 10.42 0.45 -2.34
N ASN A 715 9.52 -0.34 -1.74
CA ASN A 715 9.85 -1.08 -0.53
C ASN A 715 10.97 -2.10 -0.81
N GLY A 716 10.83 -2.86 -1.90
CA GLY A 716 11.79 -3.89 -2.27
C GLY A 716 13.21 -3.35 -2.49
N ILE A 717 13.36 -2.30 -3.32
CA ILE A 717 14.67 -1.73 -3.63
C ILE A 717 15.32 -1.05 -2.41
N THR A 718 14.53 -0.49 -1.49
CA THR A 718 15.07 0.18 -0.29
C THR A 718 15.38 -0.79 0.84
N ARG A 719 14.71 -1.94 0.90
CA ARG A 719 14.90 -2.98 1.92
C ARG A 719 15.94 -4.02 1.53
N PHE A 720 15.87 -4.52 0.30
CA PHE A 720 16.67 -5.65 -0.18
C PHE A 720 17.82 -5.21 -1.10
N GLY A 721 17.63 -4.10 -1.83
CA GLY A 721 18.60 -3.57 -2.77
C GLY A 721 18.54 -4.18 -4.16
N SER A 722 19.49 -3.83 -5.03
CA SER A 722 19.51 -4.28 -6.44
C SER A 722 19.57 -5.80 -6.58
N TYR A 723 18.95 -6.33 -7.62
CA TYR A 723 19.02 -7.74 -7.98
C TYR A 723 20.45 -8.23 -8.14
N GLU A 724 21.24 -7.57 -8.99
CA GLU A 724 22.69 -7.79 -9.09
C GLU A 724 23.40 -6.84 -8.11
N LYS A 725 24.30 -7.38 -7.28
CA LYS A 725 25.01 -6.63 -6.24
C LYS A 725 26.53 -6.81 -6.34
N ASP A 726 27.03 -7.03 -7.54
CA ASP A 726 28.47 -7.00 -7.77
C ASP A 726 28.97 -5.61 -7.38
N ALA A 727 29.97 -5.59 -6.48
CA ALA A 727 30.51 -4.37 -5.91
C ALA A 727 31.29 -3.60 -6.99
N ASN A 728 30.58 -2.80 -7.77
CA ASN A 728 31.18 -1.93 -8.77
C ASN A 728 31.28 -0.52 -8.19
N ASP A 729 32.49 0.02 -8.17
CA ASP A 729 32.70 1.43 -7.89
C ASP A 729 32.31 2.23 -9.13
N ILE A 730 31.46 3.25 -8.96
CA ILE A 730 31.13 4.21 -10.02
C ILE A 730 31.78 5.55 -9.71
N GLU A 731 32.65 6.00 -10.60
CA GLU A 731 33.20 7.34 -10.58
C GLU A 731 32.20 8.33 -11.20
N ILE A 732 31.72 9.26 -10.37
CA ILE A 732 30.91 10.39 -10.80
C ILE A 732 31.87 11.52 -11.19
N ILE A 733 31.78 11.97 -12.45
CA ILE A 733 32.45 13.17 -12.96
C ILE A 733 31.47 14.34 -12.89
N PRO A 734 31.51 15.18 -11.84
CA PRO A 734 30.48 16.17 -11.60
C PRO A 734 30.86 17.50 -12.25
N LEU A 735 29.96 18.02 -13.09
CA LEU A 735 30.11 19.30 -13.78
C LEU A 735 29.04 20.28 -13.28
N SER A 736 29.47 21.46 -12.84
CA SER A 736 28.58 22.51 -12.35
C SER A 736 28.97 23.87 -12.90
N ILE A 737 28.11 24.88 -12.78
CA ILE A 737 28.61 26.26 -12.84
C ILE A 737 29.21 26.66 -11.49
N THR A 738 30.18 27.58 -11.48
CA THR A 738 30.94 28.01 -10.28
C THR A 738 29.99 28.42 -9.15
N LYS A 739 28.93 29.17 -9.49
CA LYS A 739 27.88 29.62 -8.56
C LYS A 739 27.20 28.49 -7.77
N TYR A 740 27.04 27.30 -8.37
CA TYR A 740 26.28 26.19 -7.77
C TYR A 740 27.17 25.00 -7.36
N LYS A 741 28.49 25.21 -7.29
CA LYS A 741 29.46 24.18 -6.88
C LYS A 741 29.12 23.54 -5.53
N LEU A 742 28.71 24.37 -4.56
CA LEU A 742 28.35 23.88 -3.21
C LEU A 742 27.06 23.06 -3.24
N GLU A 743 26.03 23.55 -3.94
CA GLU A 743 24.75 22.82 -4.09
C GLU A 743 24.98 21.45 -4.79
N MET A 744 25.86 21.40 -5.80
CA MET A 744 26.25 20.15 -6.47
C MET A 744 27.00 19.21 -5.51
N LYS A 745 27.92 19.74 -4.69
CA LYS A 745 28.63 18.94 -3.67
C LYS A 745 27.65 18.29 -2.70
N GLU A 746 26.69 19.06 -2.20
CA GLU A 746 25.65 18.54 -1.31
C GLU A 746 24.82 17.43 -1.99
N LEU A 747 24.43 17.60 -3.25
CA LEU A 747 23.72 16.56 -3.99
C LEU A 747 24.54 15.26 -4.05
N ILE A 748 25.83 15.33 -4.40
CA ILE A 748 26.68 14.14 -4.52
C ILE A 748 26.85 13.47 -3.15
N VAL A 749 27.06 14.24 -2.09
CA VAL A 749 27.13 13.70 -0.72
C VAL A 749 25.83 12.98 -0.36
N ARG A 750 24.66 13.53 -0.73
CA ARG A 750 23.37 12.84 -0.52
C ARG A 750 23.24 11.57 -1.37
N LEU A 751 23.75 11.56 -2.60
CA LEU A 751 23.77 10.36 -3.44
C LEU A 751 24.63 9.24 -2.82
N ILE A 752 25.74 9.60 -2.17
CA ILE A 752 26.65 8.65 -1.50
C ILE A 752 26.08 8.19 -0.15
N VAL A 753 25.84 9.12 0.77
CA VAL A 753 25.51 8.85 2.18
C VAL A 753 24.03 8.49 2.36
N GLY A 754 23.17 8.99 1.49
CA GLY A 754 21.72 8.89 1.63
C GLY A 754 21.10 10.00 2.46
N LYS A 755 19.77 10.09 2.38
CA LYS A 755 18.94 11.00 3.18
C LYS A 755 17.50 10.48 3.19
N TYR A 756 16.83 10.56 4.35
CA TYR A 756 15.46 10.08 4.54
C TYR A 756 15.25 8.61 4.11
N LYS A 757 14.48 8.40 3.03
CA LYS A 757 14.04 7.08 2.52
C LYS A 757 15.05 6.42 1.59
N TYR A 758 16.13 7.13 1.23
CA TYR A 758 17.25 6.61 0.48
C TYR A 758 18.45 6.45 1.41
N ARG A 759 19.04 5.25 1.47
CA ARG A 759 20.08 4.89 2.45
C ARG A 759 21.52 5.12 1.95
N GLY A 760 21.67 5.75 0.79
CA GLY A 760 22.95 5.91 0.11
C GLY A 760 23.19 4.81 -0.92
N SER A 761 24.08 5.05 -1.87
CA SER A 761 24.21 4.19 -3.05
C SER A 761 24.72 2.80 -2.70
N GLU A 762 25.70 2.72 -1.80
CA GLU A 762 26.30 1.46 -1.38
C GLU A 762 25.31 0.60 -0.58
N ARG A 763 24.61 1.20 0.39
CA ARG A 763 23.62 0.48 1.20
C ARG A 763 22.37 0.10 0.43
N THR A 764 21.99 0.86 -0.60
CA THR A 764 20.77 0.63 -1.37
C THR A 764 21.02 -0.28 -2.56
N PHE A 765 22.09 -0.07 -3.33
CA PHE A 765 22.32 -0.77 -4.60
C PHE A 765 23.54 -1.70 -4.55
N GLY A 766 24.33 -1.70 -3.48
CA GLY A 766 25.62 -2.38 -3.44
C GLY A 766 26.73 -1.67 -4.22
N THR A 767 26.45 -0.46 -4.72
CA THR A 767 27.33 0.28 -5.63
C THR A 767 27.89 1.50 -4.92
N ARG A 768 29.21 1.63 -4.83
CA ARG A 768 29.82 2.79 -4.17
C ARG A 768 30.05 3.90 -5.18
N PHE A 769 29.58 5.10 -4.86
CA PHE A 769 29.85 6.28 -5.68
C PHE A 769 31.10 6.99 -5.18
N LYS A 770 32.01 7.34 -6.10
CA LYS A 770 33.22 8.09 -5.82
C LYS A 770 33.26 9.33 -6.72
N TYR A 771 33.87 10.41 -6.25
CA TYR A 771 34.21 11.55 -7.08
C TYR A 771 35.46 12.21 -6.51
N GLU A 772 36.36 12.69 -7.39
CA GLU A 772 37.59 13.34 -6.96
C GLU A 772 37.35 14.85 -6.72
N LYS A 773 36.85 15.54 -7.75
CA LYS A 773 36.60 16.99 -7.71
C LYS A 773 35.40 17.36 -8.57
N ILE A 774 34.81 18.51 -8.25
CA ILE A 774 33.73 19.11 -9.05
C ILE A 774 34.36 20.10 -10.01
N PHE A 775 34.17 19.88 -11.31
CA PHE A 775 34.65 20.79 -12.35
C PHE A 775 33.62 21.88 -12.58
N THR A 776 34.09 23.12 -12.72
CA THR A 776 33.22 24.29 -12.84
C THR A 776 33.56 25.19 -14.00
N VAL A 777 32.52 25.80 -14.56
CA VAL A 777 32.59 26.91 -15.53
C VAL A 777 31.82 28.11 -14.99
N ASP A 778 32.14 29.32 -15.44
CA ASP A 778 31.41 30.52 -15.01
C ASP A 778 30.09 30.69 -15.79
N ASP A 779 30.09 30.40 -17.09
CA ASP A 779 28.91 30.39 -17.95
C ASP A 779 28.58 28.95 -18.42
N ILE A 780 27.29 28.62 -18.46
CA ILE A 780 26.78 27.33 -18.94
C ILE A 780 27.17 27.03 -20.40
N LYS A 781 27.43 28.06 -21.20
CA LYS A 781 27.89 27.92 -22.61
C LYS A 781 29.25 27.22 -22.70
N ASP A 782 30.12 27.42 -21.71
CA ASP A 782 31.48 26.87 -21.70
C ASP A 782 31.50 25.39 -21.25
N MET A 783 30.38 24.87 -20.76
CA MET A 783 30.25 23.50 -20.26
C MET A 783 30.65 22.46 -21.32
N TYR A 784 30.32 22.71 -22.59
CA TYR A 784 30.66 21.79 -23.69
C TYR A 784 32.18 21.70 -23.91
N ASN A 785 32.88 22.84 -23.88
CA ASN A 785 34.33 22.90 -24.05
C ASN A 785 35.04 22.23 -22.87
N LEU A 786 34.56 22.44 -21.64
CA LEU A 786 35.08 21.74 -20.47
C LEU A 786 34.97 20.21 -20.62
N VAL A 787 33.84 19.69 -21.10
CA VAL A 787 33.67 18.26 -21.35
C VAL A 787 34.71 17.75 -22.37
N LEU A 788 34.90 18.48 -23.47
CA LEU A 788 35.90 18.14 -24.49
C LEU A 788 37.32 18.09 -23.91
N ASP A 789 37.72 19.10 -23.15
CA ASP A 789 39.04 19.18 -22.53
C ASP A 789 39.30 18.01 -21.58
N LEU A 790 38.30 17.62 -20.79
CA LEU A 790 38.40 16.48 -19.87
C LEU A 790 38.59 15.16 -20.63
N ILE A 791 37.84 14.97 -21.71
CA ILE A 791 37.96 13.77 -22.56
C ILE A 791 39.32 13.74 -23.30
N GLN A 792 39.84 14.89 -23.73
CA GLN A 792 41.15 14.99 -24.36
C GLN A 792 42.29 14.67 -23.39
N LYS A 793 42.18 15.14 -22.14
CA LYS A 793 43.16 14.86 -21.08
C LYS A 793 43.13 13.41 -20.59
N ASN A 794 42.01 12.71 -20.77
CA ASN A 794 41.81 11.32 -20.32
C ASN A 794 41.27 10.45 -21.48
N PRO A 795 42.11 10.17 -22.50
CA PRO A 795 41.68 9.45 -23.70
C PRO A 795 41.21 8.01 -23.42
N ASP A 796 41.73 7.41 -22.36
CA ASP A 796 41.44 6.08 -21.81
C ASP A 796 40.02 5.93 -21.24
N TRP A 797 39.29 7.03 -21.01
CA TRP A 797 37.89 6.96 -20.59
C TRP A 797 36.94 6.55 -21.73
N LYS A 798 37.37 6.68 -22.99
CA LYS A 798 36.51 6.40 -24.15
C LYS A 798 36.29 4.90 -24.31
N GLY A 799 35.03 4.50 -24.40
CA GLY A 799 34.67 3.10 -24.65
C GLY A 799 35.06 2.12 -23.53
N ASP A 800 35.16 2.59 -22.29
CA ASP A 800 35.38 1.73 -21.11
C ASP A 800 34.28 0.65 -21.01
N LYS A 801 34.66 -0.62 -21.20
CA LYS A 801 33.73 -1.76 -21.22
C LYS A 801 33.05 -2.00 -19.88
N ASP A 802 33.69 -1.63 -18.77
CA ASP A 802 33.14 -1.82 -17.44
C ASP A 802 32.10 -0.74 -17.10
N ILE A 803 32.08 0.36 -17.87
CA ILE A 803 31.18 1.51 -17.68
C ILE A 803 31.26 1.98 -16.21
N SER A 804 32.49 2.09 -15.72
CA SER A 804 32.79 2.42 -14.32
C SER A 804 32.62 3.92 -14.00
N ARG A 805 32.22 4.74 -14.98
CA ARG A 805 32.16 6.20 -14.86
C ARG A 805 30.92 6.80 -15.48
N ILE A 806 30.46 7.91 -14.89
CA ILE A 806 29.32 8.68 -15.41
C ILE A 806 29.52 10.18 -15.23
N PHE A 807 29.16 10.95 -16.25
CA PHE A 807 29.10 12.41 -16.13
C PHE A 807 27.80 12.86 -15.46
N LEU A 808 27.91 13.57 -14.34
CA LEU A 808 26.78 14.22 -13.66
C LEU A 808 26.79 15.72 -14.00
N VAL A 809 25.95 16.13 -14.96
CA VAL A 809 26.04 17.46 -15.59
C VAL A 809 24.91 18.38 -15.12
N TYR A 810 25.26 19.51 -14.52
CA TYR A 810 24.32 20.57 -14.20
C TYR A 810 23.83 21.30 -15.45
N LEU A 811 22.51 21.35 -15.65
CA LEU A 811 21.88 22.08 -16.75
C LEU A 811 20.61 22.81 -16.27
N PRO A 812 20.58 24.15 -16.28
CA PRO A 812 19.42 24.93 -15.85
C PRO A 812 18.29 24.89 -16.90
N GLU A 813 17.17 24.26 -16.57
CA GLU A 813 15.95 24.27 -17.39
C GLU A 813 15.29 25.67 -17.48
N GLU A 814 15.68 26.61 -16.62
CA GLU A 814 15.18 27.99 -16.58
C GLU A 814 15.77 28.86 -17.70
N VAL A 815 17.00 28.55 -18.13
CA VAL A 815 17.74 29.29 -19.17
C VAL A 815 17.40 28.74 -20.56
N TYR A 816 17.26 27.42 -20.67
CA TYR A 816 16.92 26.73 -21.91
C TYR A 816 15.59 26.00 -21.75
N PRO A 817 14.52 26.40 -22.48
CA PRO A 817 13.29 25.62 -22.56
C PRO A 817 13.58 24.15 -22.90
N LYS A 818 12.75 23.20 -22.45
CA LYS A 818 12.95 21.76 -22.76
C LYS A 818 12.99 21.44 -24.26
N THR A 819 12.40 22.30 -25.08
CA THR A 819 12.39 22.19 -26.53
C THR A 819 13.41 23.09 -27.22
N ASP A 820 14.24 23.79 -26.45
CA ASP A 820 15.37 24.51 -26.99
C ASP A 820 16.45 23.50 -27.36
N TYR A 821 16.44 23.15 -28.64
CA TYR A 821 17.37 22.20 -29.20
C TYR A 821 18.80 22.75 -29.19
N GLN A 822 19.03 24.06 -29.08
CA GLN A 822 20.38 24.64 -28.98
C GLN A 822 20.98 24.53 -27.57
N SER A 823 20.24 23.99 -26.59
CA SER A 823 20.74 23.77 -25.24
C SER A 823 22.04 22.94 -25.22
N PRO A 824 23.03 23.31 -24.38
CA PRO A 824 24.22 22.50 -24.10
C PRO A 824 23.90 21.05 -23.71
N TYR A 825 22.69 20.79 -23.16
CA TYR A 825 22.20 19.45 -22.83
C TYR A 825 22.41 18.45 -23.98
N TYR A 826 21.88 18.78 -25.16
CA TYR A 826 21.84 17.83 -26.27
C TYR A 826 23.23 17.66 -26.88
N SER A 827 24.00 18.75 -27.01
CA SER A 827 25.36 18.69 -27.56
C SER A 827 26.28 17.83 -26.68
N ILE A 828 26.23 18.00 -25.36
CA ILE A 828 27.00 17.19 -24.40
C ILE A 828 26.52 15.73 -24.39
N LYS A 829 25.19 15.50 -24.36
CA LYS A 829 24.63 14.13 -24.42
C LYS A 829 25.12 13.39 -25.66
N LYS A 830 25.06 14.04 -26.84
CA LYS A 830 25.50 13.46 -28.10
C LYS A 830 26.99 13.09 -28.07
N LEU A 831 27.83 14.03 -27.63
CA LEU A 831 29.28 13.82 -27.53
C LEU A 831 29.60 12.59 -26.69
N LEU A 832 29.03 12.50 -25.48
CA LEU A 832 29.29 11.41 -24.53
C LEU A 832 28.76 10.06 -25.04
N LEU A 833 27.58 10.03 -25.69
CA LEU A 833 27.06 8.80 -26.29
C LEU A 833 27.94 8.29 -27.44
N GLY A 834 28.49 9.19 -28.27
CA GLY A 834 29.36 8.83 -29.40
C GLY A 834 30.71 8.24 -28.97
N ILE A 835 31.21 8.61 -27.79
CA ILE A 835 32.48 8.09 -27.25
C ILE A 835 32.29 6.98 -26.21
N GLY A 836 31.04 6.59 -25.93
CA GLY A 836 30.73 5.46 -25.05
C GLY A 836 30.76 5.74 -23.56
N ILE A 837 30.49 6.98 -23.14
CA ILE A 837 30.43 7.36 -21.71
C ILE A 837 28.97 7.72 -21.35
N PRO A 838 28.37 7.09 -20.32
CA PRO A 838 27.03 7.46 -19.90
C PRO A 838 27.00 8.84 -19.24
N SER A 839 25.82 9.44 -19.20
CA SER A 839 25.62 10.73 -18.54
C SER A 839 24.25 10.86 -17.91
N GLN A 840 24.22 11.59 -16.80
CA GLN A 840 23.03 11.96 -16.06
C GLN A 840 22.98 13.48 -15.91
N MET A 841 21.93 14.08 -16.46
CA MET A 841 21.72 15.51 -16.38
C MET A 841 20.86 15.85 -15.16
N VAL A 842 21.20 16.95 -14.49
CA VAL A 842 20.48 17.43 -13.30
C VAL A 842 20.16 18.92 -13.42
N SER A 843 18.92 19.26 -13.09
CA SER A 843 18.46 20.65 -13.02
C SER A 843 18.61 21.23 -11.61
N ARG A 844 18.64 22.55 -11.48
CA ARG A 844 18.71 23.22 -10.17
C ARG A 844 17.58 22.79 -9.23
N LYS A 845 16.34 22.68 -9.74
CA LYS A 845 15.19 22.17 -8.98
C LYS A 845 15.40 20.74 -8.44
N THR A 846 16.23 19.94 -9.11
CA THR A 846 16.57 18.58 -8.65
C THR A 846 17.64 18.65 -7.57
N ILE A 847 18.67 19.49 -7.76
CA ILE A 847 19.74 19.72 -6.78
C ILE A 847 19.18 20.20 -5.44
N LEU A 848 18.20 21.13 -5.46
CA LEU A 848 17.65 21.74 -4.26
C LEU A 848 16.58 20.91 -3.53
N SER A 849 15.98 19.90 -4.16
CA SER A 849 14.79 19.23 -3.57
C SER A 849 15.12 18.08 -2.63
N MET A 850 14.33 17.93 -1.56
CA MET A 850 14.53 16.96 -0.47
C MET A 850 13.72 15.64 -0.57
N ASP A 851 13.05 15.38 -1.69
CA ASP A 851 12.12 14.23 -1.85
C ASP A 851 12.80 12.98 -2.47
N TRP A 852 11.99 11.98 -2.86
CA TRP A 852 12.35 10.73 -3.58
C TRP A 852 13.23 10.88 -4.84
N LYS A 853 13.58 12.10 -5.24
CA LYS A 853 14.41 12.35 -6.43
C LYS A 853 15.82 11.81 -6.25
N ASP A 854 16.38 11.83 -5.05
CA ASP A 854 17.72 11.28 -4.79
C ASP A 854 17.78 9.77 -5.06
N LEU A 855 16.77 9.00 -4.60
CA LEU A 855 16.66 7.56 -4.89
C LEU A 855 16.53 7.29 -6.40
N ASN A 856 15.64 8.01 -7.09
CA ASN A 856 15.44 7.83 -8.53
C ASN A 856 16.67 8.26 -9.35
N LEU A 857 17.37 9.30 -8.92
CA LEU A 857 18.59 9.78 -9.57
C LEU A 857 19.71 8.75 -9.41
N ALA A 858 19.92 8.24 -8.20
CA ALA A 858 20.89 7.18 -7.95
C ALA A 858 20.54 5.88 -8.70
N LEU A 859 19.26 5.48 -8.71
CA LEU A 859 18.74 4.35 -9.48
C LEU A 859 19.06 4.50 -10.98
N ASN A 860 18.83 5.68 -11.55
CA ASN A 860 19.15 5.94 -12.97
C ASN A 860 20.65 5.87 -13.24
N ILE A 861 21.48 6.35 -12.32
CA ILE A 861 22.95 6.28 -12.42
C ILE A 861 23.41 4.82 -12.45
N VAL A 862 23.00 4.01 -11.47
CA VAL A 862 23.42 2.60 -11.40
C VAL A 862 22.91 1.80 -12.61
N ALA A 863 21.67 2.03 -13.05
CA ALA A 863 21.11 1.37 -14.22
C ALA A 863 21.88 1.68 -15.51
N LYS A 864 22.36 2.92 -15.68
CA LYS A 864 23.21 3.31 -16.82
C LYS A 864 24.61 2.69 -16.79
N CYS A 865 25.06 2.29 -15.61
CA CYS A 865 26.36 1.69 -15.36
C CYS A 865 26.22 0.18 -15.09
N LYS A 866 25.36 -0.48 -15.88
CA LYS A 866 25.14 -1.94 -15.92
C LYS A 866 24.49 -2.58 -14.69
N THR A 867 24.27 -1.88 -13.58
CA THR A 867 23.60 -2.48 -12.41
C THR A 867 22.13 -2.78 -12.72
N ILE A 868 21.70 -4.02 -12.48
CA ILE A 868 20.30 -4.45 -12.67
C ILE A 868 19.51 -4.27 -11.38
N PRO A 869 18.54 -3.35 -11.33
CA PRO A 869 17.85 -3.05 -10.08
C PRO A 869 16.88 -4.16 -9.64
N TRP A 870 16.08 -4.69 -10.55
CA TRP A 870 15.12 -5.77 -10.30
C TRP A 870 14.66 -6.44 -11.60
N VAL A 871 14.21 -7.69 -11.50
CA VAL A 871 13.70 -8.51 -12.62
C VAL A 871 12.44 -9.28 -12.20
N LEU A 872 11.78 -9.97 -13.12
CA LEU A 872 10.68 -10.89 -12.78
C LEU A 872 11.25 -12.20 -12.15
N PRO A 873 10.53 -12.82 -11.20
CA PRO A 873 10.95 -14.09 -10.60
C PRO A 873 10.88 -15.27 -11.56
N ASP A 874 9.81 -15.32 -12.34
CA ASP A 874 9.51 -16.41 -13.25
C ASP A 874 9.60 -15.92 -14.69
N GLU A 875 9.90 -16.85 -15.59
CA GLU A 875 9.84 -16.63 -17.03
C GLU A 875 8.43 -16.28 -17.46
N LEU A 876 8.29 -15.30 -18.34
CA LEU A 876 7.01 -15.01 -18.96
C LEU A 876 6.64 -16.15 -19.93
N PRO A 877 5.40 -16.65 -19.89
CA PRO A 877 4.98 -17.78 -20.72
C PRO A 877 4.99 -17.43 -22.21
N ASP A 878 5.25 -18.43 -23.07
CA ASP A 878 5.21 -18.36 -24.54
C ASP A 878 6.11 -17.30 -25.19
N VAL A 879 7.22 -16.91 -24.56
CA VAL A 879 8.13 -15.89 -25.09
C VAL A 879 9.56 -16.08 -24.58
N ASP A 880 10.54 -15.96 -25.47
CA ASP A 880 11.96 -15.91 -25.12
C ASP A 880 12.46 -14.45 -25.11
N PHE A 881 12.05 -13.66 -26.10
CA PHE A 881 12.43 -12.25 -26.21
C PHE A 881 11.29 -11.33 -26.60
N PHE A 882 11.29 -10.14 -26.01
CA PHE A 882 10.47 -9.01 -26.43
C PHE A 882 11.33 -7.97 -27.15
N ILE A 883 10.82 -7.47 -28.28
CA ILE A 883 11.47 -6.43 -29.07
C ILE A 883 10.53 -5.23 -29.16
N GLY A 884 10.87 -4.11 -28.54
CA GLY A 884 10.15 -2.86 -28.71
C GLY A 884 10.71 -2.06 -29.88
N LEU A 885 9.83 -1.64 -30.79
CA LEU A 885 10.19 -0.86 -31.95
C LEU A 885 9.82 0.61 -31.76
N SER A 886 10.65 1.49 -32.29
CA SER A 886 10.28 2.90 -32.48
C SER A 886 10.89 3.49 -33.74
N TYR A 887 10.26 4.56 -34.21
CA TYR A 887 10.81 5.42 -35.26
C TYR A 887 10.76 6.88 -34.84
N THR A 888 11.64 7.66 -35.45
CA THR A 888 11.63 9.12 -35.36
C THR A 888 11.61 9.71 -36.74
N SER A 889 10.92 10.84 -36.93
CA SER A 889 10.85 11.51 -38.23
C SER A 889 11.30 12.98 -38.15
N LYS A 890 12.03 13.46 -39.16
CA LYS A 890 12.25 14.88 -39.43
C LYS A 890 11.25 15.37 -40.46
N LYS A 891 10.67 16.55 -40.27
CA LYS A 891 9.87 17.23 -41.29
C LYS A 891 10.74 18.33 -41.93
N PHE A 892 11.16 18.15 -43.19
CA PHE A 892 11.58 19.26 -44.05
C PHE A 892 10.34 19.84 -44.74
N GLU A 893 10.45 21.06 -45.29
CA GLU A 893 9.33 21.78 -45.91
C GLU A 893 8.64 20.99 -47.06
N THR A 894 9.26 19.92 -47.56
CA THR A 894 8.67 19.01 -48.56
C THR A 894 8.89 17.50 -48.33
N ILE A 895 9.91 17.05 -47.57
CA ILE A 895 10.28 15.61 -47.44
C ILE A 895 10.38 15.18 -45.97
N LYS A 896 9.84 13.99 -45.64
CA LYS A 896 9.96 13.37 -44.30
C LYS A 896 10.98 12.24 -44.31
N ARG A 897 12.02 12.36 -43.48
CA ARG A 897 13.02 11.31 -43.26
C ARG A 897 12.85 10.63 -41.91
N TYR A 898 13.10 9.33 -41.82
CA TYR A 898 12.81 8.44 -40.70
C TYR A 898 14.07 7.73 -40.19
N MET A 899 14.11 7.33 -38.92
CA MET A 899 15.18 6.50 -38.32
C MET A 899 14.52 5.46 -37.42
N GLY A 900 15.02 4.23 -37.40
CA GLY A 900 14.41 3.07 -36.73
C GLY A 900 15.29 2.47 -35.65
N TYR A 901 14.65 1.98 -34.58
CA TYR A 901 15.32 1.40 -33.41
C TYR A 901 14.58 0.18 -32.89
N ALA A 902 15.34 -0.74 -32.29
CA ALA A 902 14.87 -1.89 -31.55
C ALA A 902 15.51 -1.93 -30.16
N ASN A 903 14.72 -2.22 -29.14
CA ASN A 903 15.20 -2.55 -27.80
C ASN A 903 14.76 -3.97 -27.42
N VAL A 904 15.67 -4.75 -26.86
CA VAL A 904 15.47 -6.18 -26.63
C VAL A 904 15.45 -6.47 -25.13
N PHE A 905 14.49 -7.28 -24.71
CA PHE A 905 14.34 -7.78 -23.36
C PHE A 905 14.15 -9.30 -23.40
N ASN A 906 14.70 -10.03 -22.43
CA ASN A 906 14.47 -11.47 -22.31
C ASN A 906 13.14 -11.79 -21.63
N GLN A 907 12.86 -13.08 -21.38
CA GLN A 907 11.62 -13.56 -20.76
C GLN A 907 11.41 -13.13 -19.31
N TYR A 908 12.46 -12.70 -18.60
CA TYR A 908 12.38 -12.08 -17.26
C TYR A 908 12.20 -10.55 -17.31
N GLY A 909 12.14 -10.00 -18.53
CA GLY A 909 12.09 -8.58 -18.83
C GLY A 909 13.36 -7.81 -18.46
N ARG A 910 14.50 -8.50 -18.40
CA ARG A 910 15.84 -7.89 -18.29
C ARG A 910 16.22 -7.29 -19.64
N TRP A 911 16.67 -6.03 -19.63
CA TRP A 911 17.29 -5.39 -20.80
C TRP A 911 18.47 -6.20 -21.33
N GLN A 912 18.50 -6.42 -22.64
CA GLN A 912 19.59 -7.12 -23.34
C GLN A 912 20.39 -6.18 -24.22
N LEU A 913 19.70 -5.48 -25.14
CA LEU A 913 20.37 -4.77 -26.22
C LEU A 913 19.52 -3.62 -26.77
N TYR A 914 20.20 -2.56 -27.20
CA TYR A 914 19.71 -1.56 -28.13
C TYR A 914 20.36 -1.76 -29.51
N GLN A 915 19.52 -1.80 -30.56
CA GLN A 915 19.94 -1.78 -31.96
C GLN A 915 19.30 -0.58 -32.65
N GLY A 916 20.09 0.20 -33.39
CA GLY A 916 19.61 1.37 -34.11
C GLY A 916 20.47 1.65 -35.33
N ASN A 917 19.84 2.10 -36.41
CA ASN A 917 20.54 2.52 -37.61
C ASN A 917 20.77 4.04 -37.56
N PRO A 918 22.02 4.56 -37.67
CA PRO A 918 22.30 5.99 -37.68
C PRO A 918 21.76 6.71 -38.93
N GLU A 919 21.46 5.98 -40.00
CA GLU A 919 21.01 6.54 -41.27
C GLU A 919 19.51 6.85 -41.29
N THR A 920 19.18 7.97 -41.90
CA THR A 920 17.79 8.37 -42.12
C THR A 920 17.30 7.87 -43.47
N PHE A 921 16.06 7.38 -43.54
CA PHE A 921 15.45 6.84 -44.75
C PHE A 921 14.13 7.52 -45.11
N ASP A 922 13.72 7.42 -46.38
CA ASP A 922 12.42 7.94 -46.83
C ASP A 922 11.28 6.99 -46.45
N TYR A 923 10.07 7.54 -46.29
CA TYR A 923 8.92 6.75 -45.82
C TYR A 923 8.64 5.51 -46.68
N GLU A 924 8.87 5.60 -47.99
CA GLU A 924 8.64 4.53 -48.96
C GLU A 924 9.55 3.32 -48.72
N ASP A 925 10.77 3.57 -48.24
CA ASP A 925 11.75 2.52 -47.92
C ASP A 925 11.55 1.89 -46.54
N ARG A 926 10.64 2.42 -45.72
CA ARG A 926 10.45 2.01 -44.32
C ARG A 926 10.38 0.49 -44.13
N HIS A 927 9.68 -0.19 -45.03
CA HIS A 927 9.50 -1.63 -44.94
C HIS A 927 10.83 -2.39 -45.03
N LYS A 928 11.73 -1.97 -45.94
CA LYS A 928 13.08 -2.55 -46.10
C LYS A 928 13.90 -2.35 -44.83
N PHE A 929 13.89 -1.13 -44.30
CA PHE A 929 14.59 -0.80 -43.05
C PHE A 929 14.09 -1.60 -41.85
N PHE A 930 12.79 -1.90 -41.75
CA PHE A 930 12.28 -2.79 -40.72
C PHE A 930 12.81 -4.22 -40.87
N GLY A 931 12.89 -4.74 -42.09
CA GLY A 931 13.47 -6.06 -42.35
C GLY A 931 14.93 -6.14 -41.91
N ASP A 932 15.74 -5.14 -42.29
CA ASP A 932 17.16 -5.09 -41.95
C ASP A 932 17.38 -4.91 -40.44
N LEU A 933 16.61 -4.01 -39.81
CA LEU A 933 16.66 -3.82 -38.35
C LEU A 933 16.33 -5.12 -37.60
N VAL A 934 15.33 -5.88 -38.05
CA VAL A 934 14.99 -7.17 -37.45
C VAL A 934 16.13 -8.16 -37.61
N ARG A 935 16.69 -8.30 -38.82
CA ARG A 935 17.81 -9.20 -39.09
C ARG A 935 19.01 -8.91 -38.19
N GLU A 936 19.46 -7.65 -38.19
CA GLU A 936 20.59 -7.20 -37.38
C GLU A 936 20.35 -7.36 -35.88
N THR A 937 19.11 -7.15 -35.42
CA THR A 937 18.76 -7.32 -34.00
C THR A 937 18.83 -8.79 -33.59
N LEU A 938 18.27 -9.69 -34.43
CA LEU A 938 18.24 -11.13 -34.14
C LEU A 938 19.62 -11.79 -34.24
N ASP A 939 20.48 -11.32 -35.14
CA ASP A 939 21.86 -11.82 -35.26
C ASP A 939 22.73 -11.51 -34.02
N LYS A 940 22.38 -10.48 -33.27
CA LYS A 940 23.14 -10.05 -32.08
C LYS A 940 22.70 -10.71 -30.77
N ILE A 941 21.59 -11.43 -30.77
CA ILE A 941 21.07 -12.08 -29.56
C ILE A 941 21.17 -13.61 -29.68
N GLN A 942 21.39 -14.26 -28.55
CA GLN A 942 21.48 -15.72 -28.52
C GLN A 942 20.08 -16.34 -28.60
N LEU A 943 19.79 -16.99 -29.72
CA LEU A 943 18.49 -17.61 -30.01
C LEU A 943 18.59 -19.13 -30.03
N SER A 944 17.58 -19.79 -29.47
CA SER A 944 17.33 -21.23 -29.64
C SER A 944 16.98 -21.57 -31.11
N GLU A 945 16.78 -22.86 -31.42
CA GLU A 945 16.35 -23.28 -32.76
C GLU A 945 14.90 -22.88 -33.08
N THR A 946 14.04 -22.85 -32.06
CA THR A 946 12.60 -22.56 -32.19
C THR A 946 12.18 -21.39 -31.28
N PRO A 947 12.78 -20.19 -31.43
CA PRO A 947 12.55 -19.10 -30.48
C PRO A 947 11.15 -18.52 -30.63
N SER A 948 10.54 -18.08 -29.53
CA SER A 948 9.32 -17.30 -29.51
C SER A 948 9.63 -15.82 -29.26
N ILE A 949 9.39 -14.97 -30.27
CA ILE A 949 9.73 -13.55 -30.25
C ILE A 949 8.47 -12.70 -30.41
N VAL A 950 8.32 -11.73 -29.51
CA VAL A 950 7.18 -10.81 -29.48
C VAL A 950 7.64 -9.38 -29.80
N PHE A 951 7.14 -8.83 -30.90
CA PHE A 951 7.39 -7.44 -31.30
C PHE A 951 6.32 -6.51 -30.76
N HIS A 952 6.71 -5.49 -30.02
CA HIS A 952 5.83 -4.42 -29.55
C HIS A 952 6.07 -3.14 -30.35
N TYR A 953 4.99 -2.52 -30.81
CA TYR A 953 5.07 -1.24 -31.51
C TYR A 953 3.95 -0.29 -31.10
N SER A 954 4.27 1.01 -30.99
CA SER A 954 3.30 2.02 -30.57
C SER A 954 2.38 2.51 -31.70
N SER A 955 2.75 2.24 -32.94
CA SER A 955 1.99 2.61 -34.14
C SER A 955 1.42 1.36 -34.83
N LYS A 956 0.39 1.55 -35.64
CA LYS A 956 -0.22 0.44 -36.38
C LYS A 956 0.77 -0.10 -37.42
N PHE A 957 0.93 -1.42 -37.47
CA PHE A 957 1.66 -2.08 -38.54
C PHE A 957 0.85 -2.08 -39.84
N SER A 958 1.49 -1.84 -40.98
CA SER A 958 0.90 -2.23 -42.26
C SER A 958 1.09 -3.73 -42.49
N ARG A 959 0.24 -4.34 -43.33
CA ARG A 959 0.41 -5.77 -43.70
C ARG A 959 1.79 -6.03 -44.29
N LYS A 960 2.24 -5.13 -45.19
CA LYS A 960 3.57 -5.18 -45.81
C LYS A 960 4.72 -5.09 -44.80
N ASP A 961 4.60 -4.28 -43.74
CA ASP A 961 5.62 -4.24 -42.67
C ASP A 961 5.72 -5.60 -41.97
N ILE A 962 4.57 -6.20 -41.62
CA ILE A 962 4.53 -7.50 -40.91
C ILE A 962 5.15 -8.59 -41.76
N GLU A 963 4.77 -8.69 -43.04
CA GLU A 963 5.27 -9.70 -43.97
C GLU A 963 6.80 -9.62 -44.14
N ILE A 964 7.34 -8.41 -44.32
CA ILE A 964 8.78 -8.20 -44.49
C ILE A 964 9.55 -8.49 -43.20
N MET A 965 9.06 -8.01 -42.05
CA MET A 965 9.68 -8.30 -40.76
C MET A 965 9.64 -9.79 -40.44
N TRP A 966 8.53 -10.46 -40.72
CA TRP A 966 8.37 -11.90 -40.52
C TRP A 966 9.32 -12.70 -41.42
N SER A 967 9.43 -12.34 -42.70
CA SER A 967 10.36 -12.97 -43.65
C SER A 967 11.82 -12.76 -43.20
N ALA A 968 12.18 -11.55 -42.77
CA ALA A 968 13.51 -11.27 -42.24
C ALA A 968 13.82 -12.11 -40.98
N ALA A 969 12.86 -12.22 -40.05
CA ALA A 969 13.04 -13.02 -38.85
C ALA A 969 13.19 -14.52 -39.17
N LYS A 970 12.34 -15.05 -40.05
CA LYS A 970 12.40 -16.43 -40.55
C LYS A 970 13.69 -16.75 -41.30
N SER A 971 14.32 -15.77 -41.95
CA SER A 971 15.63 -15.97 -42.59
C SER A 971 16.75 -16.26 -41.58
N ILE A 972 16.64 -15.74 -40.34
CA ILE A 972 17.60 -15.99 -39.26
C ILE A 972 17.25 -17.24 -38.46
N ARG A 973 15.96 -17.46 -38.16
CA ARG A 973 15.46 -18.66 -37.48
C ARG A 973 14.19 -19.19 -38.16
N PRO A 974 14.32 -20.15 -39.10
CA PRO A 974 13.19 -20.68 -39.86
C PRO A 974 12.08 -21.28 -39.01
N ASN A 975 12.42 -21.89 -37.87
CA ASN A 975 11.47 -22.56 -36.98
C ASN A 975 10.97 -21.66 -35.82
N GLY A 976 11.33 -20.37 -35.81
CA GLY A 976 10.87 -19.43 -34.78
C GLY A 976 9.38 -19.06 -34.89
N LYS A 977 8.77 -18.71 -33.76
CA LYS A 977 7.42 -18.14 -33.65
C LYS A 977 7.53 -16.63 -33.49
N TYR A 978 6.78 -15.87 -34.30
CA TYR A 978 6.84 -14.41 -34.32
C TYR A 978 5.46 -13.81 -34.17
N THR A 979 5.28 -13.01 -33.12
CA THR A 979 4.03 -12.31 -32.81
C THR A 979 4.24 -10.81 -32.86
N PHE A 980 3.37 -10.10 -33.56
CA PHE A 980 3.43 -8.64 -33.70
C PHE A 980 2.26 -8.00 -32.94
N ILE A 981 2.58 -7.10 -32.03
CA ILE A 981 1.60 -6.48 -31.13
C ILE A 981 1.67 -4.96 -31.29
N TRP A 982 0.55 -4.40 -31.71
CA TRP A 982 0.35 -2.96 -31.71
C TRP A 982 -0.33 -2.53 -30.40
N ILE A 983 0.41 -1.74 -29.60
CA ILE A 983 -0.08 -1.16 -28.34
C ILE A 983 -0.47 0.29 -28.60
N ASN A 984 -1.75 0.52 -28.86
CA ASN A 984 -2.29 1.84 -29.12
C ASN A 984 -2.60 2.60 -27.82
N THR A 985 -2.04 3.80 -27.70
CA THR A 985 -2.26 4.68 -26.54
C THR A 985 -3.05 5.94 -26.89
N THR A 986 -3.56 6.04 -28.12
CA THR A 986 -4.13 7.27 -28.66
C THR A 986 -5.66 7.26 -28.76
N HIS A 987 -6.36 6.17 -28.41
CA HIS A 987 -7.83 6.04 -28.47
C HIS A 987 -8.58 6.85 -27.39
N ASN A 988 -9.92 6.88 -27.46
CA ASN A 988 -10.80 7.58 -26.49
C ASN A 988 -11.59 6.63 -25.56
N ILE A 989 -11.41 5.31 -25.67
CA ILE A 989 -12.08 4.33 -24.79
C ILE A 989 -11.59 4.43 -23.34
N ARG A 990 -12.53 4.49 -22.40
CA ARG A 990 -12.37 4.47 -20.95
C ARG A 990 -13.08 3.25 -20.37
N LEU A 991 -12.54 2.67 -19.30
CA LEU A 991 -13.14 1.55 -18.58
C LEU A 991 -13.48 2.01 -17.16
N PHE A 992 -14.76 1.93 -16.81
CA PHE A 992 -15.29 2.37 -15.53
C PHE A 992 -15.67 1.19 -14.67
N ASP A 993 -15.62 1.42 -13.36
CA ASP A 993 -16.21 0.56 -12.34
C ASP A 993 -16.87 1.48 -11.31
N THR A 994 -18.19 1.61 -11.34
CA THR A 994 -18.95 2.49 -10.42
C THR A 994 -19.13 1.87 -9.04
N SER A 995 -18.57 0.70 -8.79
CA SER A 995 -18.62 0.07 -7.46
C SER A 995 -18.05 1.01 -6.39
N ALA A 996 -18.65 0.93 -5.21
CA ALA A 996 -18.28 1.73 -4.05
C ALA A 996 -16.79 1.69 -3.71
N GLN A 997 -16.20 0.50 -3.83
CA GLN A 997 -14.86 0.16 -3.38
C GLN A 997 -13.74 0.71 -4.28
N THR A 998 -14.07 1.16 -5.51
CA THR A 998 -13.10 1.67 -6.49
C THR A 998 -13.08 3.21 -6.53
N ASP A 999 -12.09 3.78 -7.22
CA ASP A 999 -12.01 5.21 -7.53
C ASP A 999 -12.86 5.62 -8.77
N GLY A 1000 -13.65 4.67 -9.31
CA GLY A 1000 -14.43 4.81 -10.54
C GLY A 1000 -13.78 4.19 -11.76
N SER A 1001 -12.49 3.83 -11.68
CA SER A 1001 -11.78 3.20 -12.80
C SER A 1001 -11.69 1.68 -12.63
N LEU A 1002 -11.72 0.96 -13.75
CA LEU A 1002 -11.57 -0.49 -13.74
C LEU A 1002 -10.20 -0.88 -13.15
N SER A 1003 -10.16 -1.83 -12.22
CA SER A 1003 -8.95 -2.18 -11.47
C SER A 1003 -7.77 -2.56 -12.36
N ARG A 1004 -6.56 -2.21 -11.92
CA ARG A 1004 -5.32 -2.63 -12.59
C ARG A 1004 -5.25 -4.16 -12.67
N GLY A 1005 -4.80 -4.68 -13.82
CA GLY A 1005 -4.77 -6.11 -14.10
C GLY A 1005 -6.05 -6.61 -14.79
N SER A 1006 -7.11 -5.81 -14.79
CA SER A 1006 -8.32 -6.16 -15.54
C SER A 1006 -8.14 -5.92 -17.03
N PHE A 1007 -8.70 -6.80 -17.86
CA PHE A 1007 -8.73 -6.62 -19.32
C PHE A 1007 -10.10 -6.95 -19.91
N VAL A 1008 -10.44 -6.28 -21.00
CA VAL A 1008 -11.71 -6.42 -21.71
C VAL A 1008 -11.45 -6.86 -23.14
N ILE A 1009 -11.93 -8.04 -23.51
CA ILE A 1009 -11.75 -8.58 -24.87
C ILE A 1009 -12.81 -7.97 -25.79
N THR A 1010 -12.39 -7.48 -26.96
CA THR A 1010 -13.30 -6.88 -27.96
C THR A 1010 -13.36 -7.68 -29.27
N SER A 1011 -12.33 -8.49 -29.56
CA SER A 1011 -12.32 -9.45 -30.65
C SER A 1011 -11.29 -10.54 -30.38
N PRO A 1012 -11.22 -11.63 -31.17
CA PRO A 1012 -10.20 -12.67 -31.01
C PRO A 1012 -8.74 -12.18 -31.10
N TYR A 1013 -8.52 -10.97 -31.62
CA TYR A 1013 -7.19 -10.38 -31.80
C TYR A 1013 -7.05 -9.00 -31.15
N GLN A 1014 -8.02 -8.56 -30.33
CA GLN A 1014 -8.01 -7.24 -29.71
C GLN A 1014 -8.58 -7.25 -28.30
N PHE A 1015 -7.92 -6.53 -27.38
CA PHE A 1015 -8.40 -6.28 -26.03
C PHE A 1015 -7.94 -4.92 -25.48
N TYR A 1016 -8.60 -4.44 -24.44
CA TYR A 1016 -8.19 -3.28 -23.64
C TYR A 1016 -7.66 -3.73 -22.28
N LEU A 1017 -6.49 -3.26 -21.86
CA LEU A 1017 -5.85 -3.62 -20.59
C LEU A 1017 -5.77 -2.41 -19.63
N SER A 1018 -6.30 -2.57 -18.42
CA SER A 1018 -6.14 -1.58 -17.35
C SER A 1018 -4.79 -1.73 -16.66
N THR A 1019 -3.86 -0.82 -16.94
CA THR A 1019 -2.52 -0.81 -16.32
C THR A 1019 -2.37 0.22 -15.21
N THR A 1020 -3.22 1.25 -15.15
CA THR A 1020 -3.15 2.29 -14.10
C THR A 1020 -4.51 2.59 -13.48
N GLY A 1021 -5.44 1.64 -13.57
CA GLY A 1021 -6.73 1.70 -12.90
C GLY A 1021 -6.63 1.61 -11.38
N TYR A 1022 -7.77 1.43 -10.71
CA TYR A 1022 -7.85 1.28 -9.27
C TYR A 1022 -6.83 0.24 -8.75
N ASN A 1023 -6.04 0.62 -7.73
CA ASN A 1023 -4.96 -0.18 -7.16
C ASN A 1023 -4.55 0.36 -5.77
N ILE A 1024 -3.79 -0.45 -5.02
CA ILE A 1024 -3.35 -0.12 -3.66
C ILE A 1024 -2.03 0.66 -3.56
N TYR A 1025 -1.23 0.72 -4.64
CA TYR A 1025 0.13 1.28 -4.61
C TYR A 1025 0.18 2.79 -4.85
N SER A 1026 -0.72 3.30 -5.70
CA SER A 1026 -0.78 4.71 -6.04
C SER A 1026 -2.17 5.12 -6.47
N LYS A 1027 -2.59 6.30 -6.04
CA LYS A 1027 -3.83 6.92 -6.51
C LYS A 1027 -3.71 7.22 -8.01
N ALA A 1028 -4.71 6.79 -8.78
CA ALA A 1028 -4.81 7.19 -10.18
C ALA A 1028 -4.98 8.72 -10.26
N MET A 1029 -4.25 9.37 -11.16
CA MET A 1029 -4.47 10.79 -11.46
C MET A 1029 -5.41 10.93 -12.66
N GLY A 1030 -6.50 11.68 -12.49
CA GLY A 1030 -7.56 11.78 -13.47
C GLY A 1030 -8.23 10.43 -13.75
N THR A 1031 -8.77 10.26 -14.95
CA THR A 1031 -9.33 8.98 -15.40
C THR A 1031 -8.30 8.22 -16.23
N PRO A 1032 -7.89 7.01 -15.81
CA PRO A 1032 -6.96 6.16 -16.56
C PRO A 1032 -7.42 5.91 -18.00
N LEU A 1033 -6.46 5.83 -18.92
CA LEU A 1033 -6.71 5.35 -20.29
C LEU A 1033 -6.08 3.95 -20.38
N PRO A 1034 -6.87 2.89 -20.64
CA PRO A 1034 -6.33 1.55 -20.81
C PRO A 1034 -5.37 1.50 -22.02
N LEU A 1035 -4.68 0.38 -22.18
CA LEU A 1035 -3.92 0.10 -23.39
C LEU A 1035 -4.82 -0.69 -24.35
N GLU A 1036 -5.03 -0.19 -25.56
CA GLU A 1036 -5.63 -0.97 -26.64
C GLU A 1036 -4.56 -1.84 -27.29
N VAL A 1037 -4.72 -3.14 -27.22
CA VAL A 1037 -3.75 -4.13 -27.70
C VAL A 1037 -4.35 -4.85 -28.89
N ASN A 1038 -3.63 -4.84 -30.02
CA ASN A 1038 -4.00 -5.53 -31.25
C ASN A 1038 -2.90 -6.53 -31.60
N VAL A 1039 -3.28 -7.78 -31.85
CA VAL A 1039 -2.36 -8.89 -32.08
C VAL A 1039 -2.41 -9.31 -33.55
N TYR A 1040 -1.24 -9.46 -34.16
CA TYR A 1040 -1.06 -9.93 -35.52
C TYR A 1040 -0.08 -11.09 -35.54
N SER A 1041 -0.44 -12.19 -36.21
CA SER A 1041 0.47 -13.30 -36.48
C SER A 1041 0.11 -13.92 -37.82
N LEU A 1042 1.12 -14.36 -38.57
CA LEU A 1042 0.99 -14.97 -39.90
C LEU A 1042 0.95 -16.51 -39.85
N THR A 1043 1.17 -17.11 -38.68
CA THR A 1043 1.40 -18.57 -38.53
C THR A 1043 0.42 -19.25 -37.57
N LEU A 1044 -0.68 -18.59 -37.21
CA LEU A 1044 -1.62 -19.09 -36.21
C LEU A 1044 -2.83 -19.76 -36.89
N ASP A 1045 -2.93 -21.09 -36.78
CA ASP A 1045 -4.13 -21.85 -37.16
C ASP A 1045 -5.34 -21.55 -36.24
N HIS A 1046 -5.06 -20.98 -35.05
CA HIS A 1046 -6.04 -20.64 -34.02
C HIS A 1046 -5.77 -19.25 -33.42
N PRO A 1047 -6.80 -18.53 -32.90
CA PRO A 1047 -6.61 -17.24 -32.25
C PRO A 1047 -5.60 -17.30 -31.09
N PRO A 1048 -4.79 -16.24 -30.89
CA PRO A 1048 -3.79 -16.19 -29.82
C PRO A 1048 -4.46 -16.18 -28.43
N ASN A 1049 -3.76 -16.70 -27.43
CA ASN A 1049 -4.20 -16.61 -26.04
C ASN A 1049 -4.01 -15.17 -25.51
N LEU A 1050 -5.07 -14.36 -25.63
CA LEU A 1050 -5.05 -12.94 -25.23
C LEU A 1050 -4.76 -12.76 -23.73
N LYS A 1051 -5.11 -13.72 -22.86
CA LYS A 1051 -4.81 -13.66 -21.42
C LYS A 1051 -3.31 -13.73 -21.16
N ILE A 1052 -2.59 -14.61 -21.88
CA ILE A 1052 -1.13 -14.72 -21.81
C ILE A 1052 -0.48 -13.40 -22.24
N ILE A 1053 -0.93 -12.83 -23.36
CA ILE A 1053 -0.42 -11.54 -23.86
C ILE A 1053 -0.72 -10.40 -22.88
N ALA A 1054 -1.92 -10.37 -22.30
CA ALA A 1054 -2.29 -9.39 -21.28
C ALA A 1054 -1.40 -9.48 -20.03
N LYS A 1055 -1.10 -10.72 -19.57
CA LYS A 1055 -0.15 -10.98 -18.47
C LYS A 1055 1.25 -10.46 -18.81
N GLN A 1056 1.79 -10.80 -19.98
CA GLN A 1056 3.10 -10.33 -20.45
C GLN A 1056 3.20 -8.79 -20.43
N ILE A 1057 2.22 -8.10 -21.04
CA ILE A 1057 2.19 -6.63 -21.11
C ILE A 1057 2.08 -6.02 -19.71
N LEU A 1058 1.21 -6.56 -18.85
CA LEU A 1058 1.04 -6.09 -17.46
C LEU A 1058 2.35 -6.21 -16.68
N TYR A 1059 3.04 -7.35 -16.79
CA TYR A 1059 4.27 -7.63 -16.05
C TYR A 1059 5.41 -6.72 -16.51
N LEU A 1060 5.55 -6.50 -17.82
CA LEU A 1060 6.51 -5.55 -18.38
C LEU A 1060 6.27 -4.10 -17.92
N THR A 1061 5.09 -3.75 -17.38
CA THR A 1061 4.86 -2.43 -16.79
C THR A 1061 5.52 -2.26 -15.40
N LYS A 1062 5.99 -3.32 -14.74
CA LYS A 1062 6.73 -3.25 -13.47
C LYS A 1062 8.22 -2.97 -13.62
N LEU A 1063 8.76 -3.19 -14.80
CA LEU A 1063 10.21 -3.25 -15.02
C LEU A 1063 10.83 -1.90 -15.36
N ASN A 1064 10.10 -0.81 -15.10
CA ASN A 1064 10.58 0.54 -15.39
C ASN A 1064 11.68 0.98 -14.41
N TRP A 1065 12.92 0.63 -14.70
CA TRP A 1065 14.12 1.02 -13.94
C TRP A 1065 14.39 2.52 -13.89
N ALA A 1066 13.66 3.36 -14.65
CA ALA A 1066 13.80 4.81 -14.57
C ALA A 1066 13.06 5.43 -13.37
N SER A 1067 12.30 4.63 -12.61
CA SER A 1067 11.60 5.11 -11.42
C SER A 1067 11.33 4.03 -10.39
N SER A 1068 11.51 4.38 -9.10
CA SER A 1068 11.09 3.58 -7.95
C SER A 1068 9.57 3.52 -7.76
N LYS A 1069 8.77 4.23 -8.59
CA LYS A 1069 7.31 4.11 -8.56
C LYS A 1069 6.89 2.73 -9.06
N SER A 1070 6.11 2.04 -8.24
CA SER A 1070 5.70 0.67 -8.52
C SER A 1070 4.82 0.49 -9.76
N LEU A 1071 4.27 1.55 -10.34
CA LEU A 1071 3.34 1.47 -11.46
C LEU A 1071 3.81 2.33 -12.64
N SER A 1072 4.08 1.69 -13.79
CA SER A 1072 4.17 2.34 -15.09
C SER A 1072 2.89 2.08 -15.89
N ARG A 1073 2.48 3.05 -16.71
CA ARG A 1073 1.37 2.86 -17.65
C ARG A 1073 1.75 1.97 -18.83
N LEU A 1074 2.92 2.20 -19.38
CA LEU A 1074 3.40 1.51 -20.58
C LEU A 1074 4.36 0.38 -20.19
N PRO A 1075 4.34 -0.76 -20.91
CA PRO A 1075 5.39 -1.77 -20.77
C PRO A 1075 6.73 -1.17 -21.18
N VAL A 1076 7.82 -1.64 -20.55
CA VAL A 1076 9.17 -1.12 -20.78
C VAL A 1076 9.60 -1.13 -22.24
N THR A 1077 9.21 -2.15 -23.00
CA THR A 1077 9.40 -2.25 -24.46
C THR A 1077 8.96 -0.97 -25.18
N ILE A 1078 7.71 -0.53 -25.00
CA ILE A 1078 7.18 0.68 -25.62
C ILE A 1078 7.67 1.95 -24.92
N LYS A 1079 7.76 1.95 -23.58
CA LYS A 1079 8.19 3.12 -22.82
C LYS A 1079 9.59 3.55 -23.24
N TYR A 1080 10.54 2.62 -23.21
CA TYR A 1080 11.93 2.89 -23.55
C TYR A 1080 12.08 3.19 -25.03
N ALA A 1081 11.34 2.52 -25.90
CA ALA A 1081 11.36 2.83 -27.33
C ALA A 1081 10.90 4.28 -27.61
N LYS A 1082 9.89 4.78 -26.88
CA LYS A 1082 9.46 6.19 -26.94
C LYS A 1082 10.48 7.16 -26.36
N ASP A 1083 11.14 6.82 -25.25
CA ASP A 1083 12.16 7.66 -24.63
C ASP A 1083 13.40 7.81 -25.56
N ILE A 1084 13.83 6.72 -26.19
CA ILE A 1084 14.87 6.68 -27.24
C ILE A 1084 14.45 7.52 -28.45
N ALA A 1085 13.24 7.33 -28.95
CA ALA A 1085 12.75 8.07 -30.11
C ALA A 1085 12.68 9.58 -29.81
N LYS A 1086 12.23 9.96 -28.61
CA LYS A 1086 12.21 11.36 -28.21
C LYS A 1086 13.62 11.97 -28.25
N LEU A 1087 14.62 11.33 -27.65
CA LEU A 1087 16.00 11.81 -27.69
C LEU A 1087 16.54 11.88 -29.12
N SER A 1088 16.29 10.85 -29.93
CA SER A 1088 16.86 10.74 -31.28
C SER A 1088 16.27 11.76 -32.26
N SER A 1089 14.96 12.05 -32.13
CA SER A 1089 14.29 13.08 -32.94
C SER A 1089 14.97 14.45 -32.84
N ILE A 1090 15.54 14.76 -31.67
CA ILE A 1090 16.20 16.04 -31.40
C ILE A 1090 17.54 16.15 -32.14
N PHE A 1091 18.32 15.07 -32.19
CA PHE A 1091 19.58 15.04 -32.94
C PHE A 1091 19.35 15.12 -34.44
N ILE A 1092 18.34 14.40 -34.94
CA ILE A 1092 17.91 14.45 -36.34
C ILE A 1092 17.55 15.89 -36.74
N HIS A 1093 16.81 16.63 -35.91
CA HIS A 1093 16.46 18.03 -36.19
C HIS A 1093 17.69 18.92 -36.43
N LYS A 1094 18.83 18.66 -35.77
CA LYS A 1094 20.11 19.38 -35.96
C LYS A 1094 20.89 19.01 -37.23
N GLY A 1095 20.41 18.07 -38.04
CA GLY A 1095 21.15 17.59 -39.23
C GLY A 1095 22.36 16.75 -38.85
N GLN A 1096 22.34 16.15 -37.66
CA GLN A 1096 23.43 15.37 -37.12
C GLN A 1096 22.93 13.95 -36.80
N ASN A 1097 23.52 12.93 -37.40
CA ASN A 1097 23.21 11.55 -37.05
C ASN A 1097 23.70 11.25 -35.63
N LEU A 1098 22.90 10.49 -34.87
CA LEU A 1098 23.27 9.99 -33.55
C LEU A 1098 23.90 8.61 -33.75
N GLU A 1099 25.21 8.52 -33.60
CA GLU A 1099 25.92 7.25 -33.50
C GLU A 1099 26.15 6.94 -32.02
N ILE A 1100 25.76 5.74 -31.61
CA ILE A 1100 25.91 5.29 -30.22
C ILE A 1100 27.06 4.29 -30.19
N HIS A 1101 28.05 4.57 -29.35
CA HIS A 1101 29.19 3.70 -29.18
C HIS A 1101 28.75 2.29 -28.75
N LYS A 1102 29.38 1.25 -29.31
CA LYS A 1102 28.98 -0.16 -29.12
C LYS A 1102 28.84 -0.56 -27.66
N VAL A 1103 29.71 -0.06 -26.79
CA VAL A 1103 29.73 -0.35 -25.35
C VAL A 1103 28.43 0.06 -24.63
N LEU A 1104 27.73 1.08 -25.12
CA LEU A 1104 26.46 1.52 -24.53
C LEU A 1104 25.24 0.76 -25.06
N GLN A 1105 25.39 -0.14 -26.05
CA GLN A 1105 24.24 -0.89 -26.59
C GLN A 1105 23.61 -1.83 -25.55
N GLU A 1106 24.39 -2.30 -24.58
CA GLU A 1106 23.94 -3.19 -23.50
C GLU A 1106 23.42 -2.45 -22.27
N THR A 1107 23.44 -1.11 -22.25
CA THR A 1107 22.94 -0.32 -21.13
C THR A 1107 21.76 0.58 -21.51
N PRO A 1108 20.86 0.87 -20.56
CA PRO A 1108 19.74 1.78 -20.79
C PRO A 1108 20.17 3.26 -20.70
N TRP A 1109 21.09 3.70 -21.56
CA TRP A 1109 21.72 5.04 -21.58
C TRP A 1109 20.75 6.24 -21.70
N PHE A 1110 19.54 5.97 -22.19
CA PHE A 1110 18.47 6.94 -22.47
C PHE A 1110 17.60 7.29 -21.26
N ILE A 1111 17.68 6.50 -20.18
CA ILE A 1111 17.09 6.82 -18.87
C ILE A 1111 17.62 8.19 -18.40
#